data_AF-A0A9W9XNM6-F1
#
_entry.id   AF-A0A9W9XNM6-F1
#
_cell.length_a   1.000
_cell.length_b   1.000
_cell.length_c   1.000
_cell.angle_alpha   90.00
_cell.angle_beta   90.00
_cell.angle_gamma   90.00
#
_symmetry.space_group_name_H-M   'P 1'
#
loop_
_entity.id
_entity.type
_entity.pdbx_description
1 polymer ?
#
loop_
_entity_poly.entity_id
_entity_poly.type
_entity_poly.pdbx_seq_one_letter_code
_entity_poly.pdbx_strand_id
1 'polypeptide(L)'
;MASVKDTVKETLVGSSGSSSSAETPELSHQARATFMRHAQKDESGDLYMSEDEFIDAVAPKQEDYHKIKREQYGILFQVADRRKSGKLSLADWATFENLLAKPDAEYEIAFRLFDTEGTGTVKWETVKGLYNLNKNADNIPFDWNSEWASLYTGRNKSRHDMTYPQFSQMLRGLQGERIRQAFHMFDKNGDGYIEPEDFQRIILETSKHKLSDHLLENLPTLCNISNSNRISYATVRAFQNVMREMDIIDLIVREATRKSSDGKITRSDFLDEAARITRFSMFTPMEADILFHFAGLEAPSGRLSQKDFAKVIDASWRIPVAAASHAADAVATKTKSFLHGVLESAHHFGLGSLAGAFGAFMVYPIDLVKTRMQNQRSTRPGERLYNNSLDCAKKVIRNEGFKGLYSGVIPQLIGVAPEKAIKLTVNDLVRGALVDKETGKMWYPHEILAGGTAGACQVVFTNPLEIVKIRLQVQGEIAKNVEGAPRRSALWIVKNLGLVGLYKGATACLLRDVPFSAIYFPTYAHLKSDFFGETATNKLGVLQLLTAGAIAGMPAAYLTTPCDVIKTRLQVEARKGETKYTGLRHCATTVWKEEGLKAFFKGGPARILRSSPQFGFTLAAYEVLQKLLPMPGSEEVSPSGQVEPGVGLQGAKAPLPYLRSRNALKLILDVDQNIGRVQVPRPENWPKFMQASKQ
;
A
#
# COMPACT_ATOMS: atom_id res chain seq x y z
N MET A 1 47.77 31.22 0.55
CA MET A 1 46.73 30.73 -0.38
C MET A 1 47.07 29.28 -0.72
N ALA A 2 46.44 28.32 -0.05
CA ALA A 2 46.57 26.92 -0.45
C ALA A 2 45.87 26.73 -1.81
N SER A 3 46.48 25.94 -2.69
CA SER A 3 45.91 25.68 -4.02
C SER A 3 44.60 24.91 -3.87
N VAL A 4 43.62 25.14 -4.75
CA VAL A 4 42.36 24.37 -4.78
C VAL A 4 42.59 22.85 -4.84
N LYS A 5 43.76 22.42 -5.35
CA LYS A 5 44.21 21.01 -5.30
C LYS A 5 44.43 20.51 -3.87
N ASP A 6 44.99 21.32 -2.98
CA ASP A 6 45.34 20.91 -1.62
C ASP A 6 44.10 20.76 -0.74
N THR A 7 43.13 21.66 -0.90
CA THR A 7 41.85 21.60 -0.17
C THR A 7 41.00 20.40 -0.59
N VAL A 8 41.00 20.04 -1.88
CA VAL A 8 40.35 18.83 -2.41
C VAL A 8 41.09 17.56 -1.96
N LYS A 9 42.42 17.61 -1.84
CA LYS A 9 43.22 16.50 -1.33
C LYS A 9 42.98 16.26 0.17
N GLU A 10 42.87 17.31 0.98
CA GLU A 10 42.53 17.20 2.41
C GLU A 10 41.11 16.64 2.66
N THR A 11 40.14 17.00 1.83
CA THR A 11 38.75 16.48 1.95
C THR A 11 38.56 15.07 1.40
N LEU A 12 39.40 14.62 0.45
CA LEU A 12 39.32 13.28 -0.14
C LEU A 12 40.21 12.24 0.56
N VAL A 13 41.32 12.65 1.18
CA VAL A 13 42.31 11.73 1.74
C VAL A 13 42.07 11.40 3.22
N GLY A 14 41.27 12.18 3.95
CA GLY A 14 41.01 11.91 5.37
C GLY A 14 42.31 11.91 6.19
N SER A 15 42.71 13.08 6.69
CA SER A 15 43.86 13.33 7.58
C SER A 15 44.98 12.27 7.55
N SER A 16 45.89 12.36 6.58
CA SER A 16 47.19 11.70 6.67
C SER A 16 48.09 12.50 7.61
N GLY A 17 47.98 12.26 8.92
CA GLY A 17 48.81 12.95 9.92
C GLY A 17 48.75 12.26 11.27
N SER A 18 49.88 11.73 11.71
CA SER A 18 50.12 11.28 13.08
C SER A 18 50.01 12.45 14.05
N SER A 19 48.80 12.74 14.51
CA SER A 19 48.54 13.60 15.66
C SER A 19 47.33 13.05 16.40
N SER A 20 47.51 12.75 17.67
CA SER A 20 46.57 12.13 18.60
C SER A 20 45.36 13.02 18.98
N SER A 21 44.77 13.73 18.01
CA SER A 21 43.65 14.64 18.20
C SER A 21 42.94 14.94 16.87
N ALA A 22 42.52 13.91 16.14
CA ALA A 22 41.54 14.09 15.07
C ALA A 22 40.15 14.04 15.72
N GLU A 23 39.44 15.17 15.71
CA GLU A 23 38.05 15.26 16.15
C GLU A 23 37.23 14.17 15.47
N THR A 24 36.64 13.28 16.27
CA THR A 24 35.68 12.29 15.76
C THR A 24 34.58 13.03 15.01
N PRO A 25 34.28 12.69 13.75
CA PRO A 25 33.24 13.39 13.00
C PRO A 25 31.93 13.36 13.77
N GLU A 26 31.26 14.51 13.92
CA GLU A 26 29.97 14.59 14.61
C GLU A 26 28.96 13.68 13.92
N LEU A 27 28.59 12.61 14.62
CA LEU A 27 27.75 11.56 14.07
C LEU A 27 26.29 11.79 14.48
N SER A 28 25.35 11.64 13.54
CA SER A 28 23.93 11.71 13.89
C SER A 28 23.58 10.65 14.94
N HIS A 29 22.67 10.96 15.86
CA HIS A 29 22.21 10.00 16.88
C HIS A 29 21.69 8.69 16.25
N GLN A 30 21.07 8.78 15.07
CA GLN A 30 20.58 7.63 14.31
C GLN A 30 21.70 6.78 13.72
N ALA A 31 22.74 7.39 13.13
CA ALA A 31 23.89 6.67 12.61
C ALA A 31 24.65 5.95 13.73
N ARG A 32 24.70 6.54 14.94
CA ARG A 32 25.40 5.97 16.10
C ARG A 32 24.61 4.79 16.66
N ALA A 33 23.29 4.94 16.75
CA ALA A 33 22.40 3.85 17.15
C ALA A 33 22.48 2.67 16.17
N THR A 34 22.59 2.95 14.86
CA THR A 34 22.73 1.91 13.83
C THR A 34 24.05 1.16 14.00
N PHE A 35 25.19 1.85 14.15
CA PHE A 35 26.47 1.20 14.45
C PHE A 35 26.38 0.31 15.68
N MET A 36 25.88 0.85 16.80
CA MET A 36 25.80 0.11 18.08
C MET A 36 24.87 -1.10 18.01
N ARG A 37 23.88 -1.09 17.11
CA ARG A 37 22.95 -2.21 16.90
C ARG A 37 23.60 -3.37 16.15
N HIS A 38 24.53 -3.09 15.24
CA HIS A 38 25.15 -4.08 14.36
C HIS A 38 26.60 -4.43 14.73
N ALA A 39 27.27 -3.62 15.55
CA ALA A 39 28.66 -3.84 15.94
C ALA A 39 28.86 -5.05 16.86
N GLN A 40 29.96 -5.75 16.65
CA GLN A 40 30.47 -6.84 17.47
C GLN A 40 31.67 -6.37 18.30
N LYS A 41 32.03 -7.13 19.34
CA LYS A 41 33.21 -6.86 20.18
C LYS A 41 34.37 -7.75 19.74
N ASP A 42 35.54 -7.14 19.60
CA ASP A 42 36.78 -7.86 19.35
C ASP A 42 37.32 -8.51 20.64
N GLU A 43 38.36 -9.34 20.51
CA GLU A 43 39.09 -9.93 21.63
C GLU A 43 39.66 -8.87 22.61
N SER A 44 39.90 -7.65 22.11
CA SER A 44 40.34 -6.49 22.90
C SER A 44 39.19 -5.70 23.56
N GLY A 45 37.93 -6.07 23.31
CA GLY A 45 36.74 -5.40 23.85
C GLY A 45 36.24 -4.20 23.03
N ASP A 46 36.96 -3.81 21.98
CA ASP A 46 36.58 -2.72 21.08
C ASP A 46 35.45 -3.12 20.13
N LEU A 47 34.55 -2.19 19.84
CA LEU A 47 33.41 -2.42 18.94
C LEU A 47 33.81 -2.20 17.48
N TYR A 48 33.51 -3.18 16.63
CA TYR A 48 33.74 -3.14 15.19
C TYR A 48 32.58 -3.76 14.40
N MET A 49 32.49 -3.47 13.10
CA MET A 49 31.59 -4.18 12.17
C MET A 49 32.42 -4.92 11.10
N SER A 50 32.10 -6.19 10.88
CA SER A 50 32.57 -6.99 9.75
C SER A 50 31.76 -6.68 8.48
N GLU A 51 32.15 -7.29 7.35
CA GLU A 51 31.45 -7.10 6.07
C GLU A 51 29.97 -7.52 6.15
N ASP A 52 29.65 -8.63 6.80
CA ASP A 52 28.27 -9.12 6.92
C ASP A 52 27.40 -8.18 7.77
N GLU A 53 27.94 -7.68 8.88
CA GLU A 53 27.20 -6.73 9.74
C GLU A 53 27.03 -5.37 9.08
N PHE A 54 28.00 -4.95 8.27
CA PHE A 54 27.89 -3.74 7.46
C PHE A 54 26.78 -3.88 6.40
N ILE A 55 26.68 -5.03 5.72
CA ILE A 55 25.58 -5.29 4.79
C ILE A 55 24.24 -5.29 5.53
N ASP A 56 24.17 -5.82 6.75
CA ASP A 56 22.98 -5.74 7.62
C ASP A 56 22.59 -4.31 8.01
N ALA A 57 23.57 -3.40 8.16
CA ALA A 57 23.34 -2.00 8.47
C ALA A 57 22.94 -1.15 7.25
N VAL A 58 23.54 -1.40 6.09
CA VAL A 58 23.36 -0.60 4.87
C VAL A 58 22.24 -1.12 3.98
N ALA A 59 21.94 -2.42 4.02
CA ALA A 59 20.96 -3.08 3.15
C ALA A 59 19.78 -3.67 3.99
N PRO A 60 18.63 -2.98 4.06
CA PRO A 60 17.47 -3.39 4.86
C PRO A 60 16.82 -4.70 4.39
N LYS A 61 16.48 -5.60 5.32
CA LYS A 61 15.93 -6.94 4.99
C LYS A 61 14.57 -6.90 4.27
N GLN A 62 13.84 -5.79 4.35
CA GLN A 62 12.52 -5.60 3.71
C GLN A 62 12.58 -5.17 2.23
N GLU A 63 13.76 -4.83 1.71
CA GLU A 63 13.93 -4.28 0.37
C GLU A 63 13.96 -5.34 -0.74
N ASP A 64 13.55 -4.96 -1.96
CA ASP A 64 13.56 -5.87 -3.11
C ASP A 64 14.97 -5.98 -3.74
N TYR A 65 15.65 -7.10 -3.48
CA TYR A 65 16.96 -7.45 -4.03
C TYR A 65 16.91 -8.23 -5.35
N HIS A 66 15.84 -8.07 -6.14
CA HIS A 66 15.67 -8.77 -7.41
C HIS A 66 16.79 -8.49 -8.41
N LYS A 67 17.04 -7.21 -8.72
CA LYS A 67 18.00 -6.74 -9.73
C LYS A 67 19.43 -6.61 -9.20
N ILE A 68 19.59 -5.98 -8.04
CA ILE A 68 20.86 -5.85 -7.33
C ILE A 68 20.78 -6.78 -6.13
N LYS A 69 21.64 -7.79 -6.09
CA LYS A 69 21.64 -8.75 -4.98
C LYS A 69 22.16 -8.09 -3.72
N ARG A 70 21.61 -8.51 -2.57
CA ARG A 70 21.99 -7.99 -1.25
C ARG A 70 23.50 -8.07 -0.99
N GLU A 71 24.11 -9.18 -1.37
CA GLU A 71 25.57 -9.42 -1.24
C GLU A 71 26.42 -8.38 -1.98
N GLN A 72 25.91 -7.79 -3.08
CA GLN A 72 26.65 -6.79 -3.85
C GLN A 72 26.88 -5.49 -3.06
N TYR A 73 26.11 -5.24 -2.00
CA TYR A 73 26.36 -4.12 -1.10
C TYR A 73 27.68 -4.28 -0.32
N GLY A 74 28.26 -5.49 -0.26
CA GLY A 74 29.59 -5.74 0.29
C GLY A 74 30.69 -4.94 -0.40
N ILE A 75 30.54 -4.55 -1.68
CA ILE A 75 31.51 -3.66 -2.35
C ILE A 75 31.69 -2.35 -1.58
N LEU A 76 30.61 -1.82 -1.00
CA LEU A 76 30.65 -0.55 -0.26
C LEU A 76 31.45 -0.68 1.04
N PHE A 77 31.64 -1.89 1.56
CA PHE A 77 32.53 -2.14 2.69
C PHE A 77 33.97 -1.75 2.37
N GLN A 78 34.43 -2.00 1.14
CA GLN A 78 35.79 -1.61 0.70
C GLN A 78 35.97 -0.09 0.66
N VAL A 79 34.89 0.65 0.44
CA VAL A 79 34.90 2.12 0.44
C VAL A 79 34.91 2.66 1.87
N ALA A 80 34.22 1.97 2.79
CA ALA A 80 34.22 2.29 4.21
C ALA A 80 35.55 1.91 4.89
N ASP A 81 36.13 0.76 4.56
CA ASP A 81 37.39 0.24 5.13
C ASP A 81 38.61 0.78 4.36
N ARG A 82 38.88 2.06 4.58
CA ARG A 82 40.05 2.77 4.01
C ARG A 82 41.39 2.14 4.40
N ARG A 83 41.45 1.46 5.55
CA ARG A 83 42.69 0.88 6.10
C ARG A 83 42.91 -0.56 5.65
N LYS A 84 41.92 -1.17 4.96
CA LYS A 84 41.94 -2.57 4.53
C LYS A 84 42.21 -3.51 5.72
N SER A 85 41.67 -3.17 6.88
CA SER A 85 41.81 -3.95 8.13
C SER A 85 40.86 -5.15 8.17
N GLY A 86 39.83 -5.17 7.32
CA GLY A 86 38.73 -6.13 7.38
C GLY A 86 37.73 -5.85 8.52
N LYS A 87 37.90 -4.74 9.26
CA LYS A 87 37.08 -4.36 10.42
C LYS A 87 36.78 -2.86 10.41
N LEU A 88 35.51 -2.49 10.48
CA LEU A 88 35.09 -1.08 10.54
C LEU A 88 34.94 -0.60 11.98
N SER A 89 35.71 0.42 12.34
CA SER A 89 35.52 1.13 13.61
C SER A 89 34.38 2.15 13.53
N LEU A 90 33.96 2.68 14.69
CA LEU A 90 32.96 3.76 14.74
C LEU A 90 33.40 5.00 13.94
N ALA A 91 34.70 5.29 13.87
CA ALA A 91 35.24 6.41 13.11
C ALA A 91 35.21 6.14 11.58
N ASP A 92 35.41 4.89 11.17
CA ASP A 92 35.30 4.51 9.75
C ASP A 92 33.84 4.59 9.30
N TRP A 93 32.91 4.09 10.12
CA TRP A 93 31.47 4.23 9.92
C TRP A 93 31.02 5.70 9.86
N ALA A 94 31.56 6.55 10.73
CA ALA A 94 31.32 7.99 10.70
C ALA A 94 31.68 8.63 9.37
N THR A 95 32.85 8.26 8.85
CA THR A 95 33.36 8.77 7.60
C THR A 95 32.49 8.32 6.43
N PHE A 96 32.01 7.08 6.47
CA PHE A 96 31.11 6.51 5.47
C PHE A 96 29.71 7.16 5.48
N GLU A 97 29.11 7.36 6.65
CA GLU A 97 27.82 8.07 6.78
C GLU A 97 27.91 9.53 6.34
N ASN A 98 29.02 10.22 6.67
CA ASN A 98 29.25 11.58 6.18
C ASN A 98 29.45 11.63 4.66
N LEU A 99 30.08 10.61 4.08
CA LEU A 99 30.15 10.44 2.62
C LEU A 99 28.74 10.27 2.04
N LEU A 100 27.91 9.41 2.62
CA LEU A 100 26.51 9.22 2.22
C LEU A 100 25.67 10.47 2.41
N ALA A 101 26.05 11.42 3.26
CA ALA A 101 25.35 12.69 3.45
C ALA A 101 25.65 13.72 2.34
N LYS A 102 26.70 13.54 1.53
CA LYS A 102 27.05 14.44 0.42
C LYS A 102 26.07 14.37 -0.76
N PRO A 103 25.80 15.48 -1.46
CA PRO A 103 24.86 15.52 -2.58
C PRO A 103 25.28 14.64 -3.77
N ASP A 104 26.59 14.46 -3.97
CA ASP A 104 27.22 13.69 -5.04
C ASP A 104 27.86 12.38 -4.55
N ALA A 105 27.41 11.87 -3.39
CA ALA A 105 27.94 10.68 -2.74
C ALA A 105 28.11 9.48 -3.67
N GLU A 106 27.21 9.31 -4.63
CA GLU A 106 27.17 8.19 -5.58
C GLU A 106 28.43 8.13 -6.45
N TYR A 107 28.87 9.29 -6.94
CA TYR A 107 30.09 9.42 -7.75
C TYR A 107 31.34 9.37 -6.88
N GLU A 108 31.30 9.95 -5.68
CA GLU A 108 32.45 9.91 -4.76
C GLU A 108 32.71 8.49 -4.23
N ILE A 109 31.66 7.71 -3.96
CA ILE A 109 31.78 6.28 -3.62
C ILE A 109 32.44 5.51 -4.77
N ALA A 110 31.95 5.72 -6.00
CA ALA A 110 32.56 5.11 -7.18
C ALA A 110 34.02 5.54 -7.32
N PHE A 111 34.34 6.82 -7.19
CA PHE A 111 35.72 7.31 -7.25
C PHE A 111 36.63 6.65 -6.20
N ARG A 112 36.18 6.59 -4.94
CA ARG A 112 36.94 5.98 -3.84
C ARG A 112 37.17 4.48 -4.03
N LEU A 113 36.23 3.79 -4.69
CA LEU A 113 36.41 2.39 -5.04
C LEU A 113 37.56 2.20 -6.06
N PHE A 114 37.74 3.15 -6.98
CA PHE A 114 38.78 3.10 -8.01
C PHE A 114 40.10 3.78 -7.58
N ASP A 115 40.08 4.63 -6.54
CA ASP A 115 41.28 5.20 -5.91
C ASP A 115 41.83 4.23 -4.84
N THR A 116 42.34 3.09 -5.29
CA THR A 116 42.82 2.00 -4.41
C THR A 116 44.02 2.38 -3.54
N GLU A 117 44.75 3.42 -3.93
CA GLU A 117 45.95 3.93 -3.25
C GLU A 117 45.65 5.16 -2.36
N GLY A 118 44.46 5.75 -2.48
CA GLY A 118 44.06 6.95 -1.73
C GLY A 118 44.84 8.20 -2.13
N THR A 119 45.34 8.28 -3.37
CA THR A 119 46.17 9.39 -3.85
C THR A 119 45.34 10.63 -4.23
N GLY A 120 44.01 10.48 -4.30
CA GLY A 120 43.10 11.50 -4.82
C GLY A 120 43.08 11.56 -6.35
N THR A 121 43.63 10.54 -7.02
CA THR A 121 43.64 10.39 -8.48
C THR A 121 43.43 8.94 -8.87
N VAL A 122 42.75 8.70 -10.00
CA VAL A 122 42.51 7.35 -10.51
C VAL A 122 43.44 7.08 -11.70
N LYS A 123 44.26 6.04 -11.58
CA LYS A 123 45.18 5.58 -12.64
C LYS A 123 44.44 4.71 -13.66
N TRP A 124 44.85 4.79 -14.93
CA TRP A 124 44.30 3.95 -16.01
C TRP A 124 44.41 2.45 -15.70
N GLU A 125 45.51 2.02 -15.08
CA GLU A 125 45.76 0.61 -14.76
C GLU A 125 44.73 0.08 -13.76
N THR A 126 44.36 0.89 -12.77
CA THR A 126 43.34 0.53 -11.77
C THR A 126 41.97 0.40 -12.39
N VAL A 127 41.58 1.32 -13.27
CA VAL A 127 40.29 1.25 -14.00
C VAL A 127 40.21 0.00 -14.85
N LYS A 128 41.26 -0.26 -15.65
CA LYS A 128 41.32 -1.46 -16.49
C LYS A 128 41.38 -2.74 -15.66
N GLY A 129 42.13 -2.75 -14.55
CA GLY A 129 42.26 -3.89 -13.66
C GLY A 129 40.92 -4.26 -13.02
N LEU A 130 40.25 -3.28 -12.42
CA LEU A 130 38.96 -3.49 -11.76
C LEU A 130 37.86 -3.88 -12.76
N TYR A 131 37.87 -3.29 -13.96
CA TYR A 131 36.97 -3.66 -15.05
C TYR A 131 37.12 -5.12 -15.50
N ASN A 132 38.34 -5.64 -15.54
CA ASN A 132 38.61 -7.00 -16.01
C ASN A 132 38.54 -8.05 -14.89
N LEU A 133 38.41 -7.64 -13.63
CA LEU A 133 38.49 -8.52 -12.46
C LEU A 133 37.42 -9.63 -12.47
N ASN A 134 36.21 -9.31 -12.97
CA ASN A 134 35.04 -10.20 -12.92
C ASN A 134 34.49 -10.58 -14.32
N LYS A 135 35.33 -10.50 -15.35
CA LYS A 135 34.96 -10.89 -16.72
C LYS A 135 35.17 -12.38 -16.98
N ASN A 136 34.16 -13.01 -17.58
CA ASN A 136 34.24 -14.35 -18.13
C ASN A 136 34.67 -14.31 -19.62
N ALA A 137 35.03 -15.46 -20.20
CA ALA A 137 35.44 -15.56 -21.61
C ALA A 137 34.30 -15.16 -22.59
N ASP A 138 33.05 -15.23 -22.16
CA ASP A 138 31.87 -14.94 -22.99
C ASP A 138 31.41 -13.46 -22.97
N ASN A 139 32.06 -12.62 -22.15
CA ASN A 139 31.75 -11.19 -22.03
C ASN A 139 32.18 -10.40 -23.28
N ILE A 140 31.40 -9.37 -23.63
CA ILE A 140 31.76 -8.43 -24.69
C ILE A 140 33.04 -7.66 -24.26
N PRO A 141 34.12 -7.71 -25.05
CA PRO A 141 35.35 -6.98 -24.74
C PRO A 141 35.14 -5.46 -24.84
N PHE A 142 35.95 -4.71 -24.10
CA PHE A 142 36.00 -3.25 -24.18
C PHE A 142 37.42 -2.82 -24.51
N ASP A 143 37.55 -2.01 -25.54
CA ASP A 143 38.83 -1.46 -25.98
C ASP A 143 39.19 -0.20 -25.20
N TRP A 144 40.03 -0.40 -24.18
CA TRP A 144 40.65 0.66 -23.38
C TRP A 144 41.70 1.48 -24.13
N ASN A 145 42.04 1.13 -25.37
CA ASN A 145 42.91 1.91 -26.26
C ASN A 145 42.11 2.67 -27.35
N SER A 146 40.78 2.63 -27.28
CA SER A 146 39.92 3.38 -28.18
C SER A 146 40.19 4.89 -28.13
N GLU A 147 39.79 5.59 -29.20
CA GLU A 147 39.90 7.05 -29.25
C GLU A 147 39.19 7.70 -28.07
N TRP A 148 37.97 7.24 -27.74
CA TRP A 148 37.20 7.71 -26.58
C TRP A 148 37.97 7.56 -25.27
N ALA A 149 38.53 6.37 -24.98
CA ALA A 149 39.28 6.15 -23.74
C ALA A 149 40.54 7.02 -23.68
N SER A 150 41.22 7.19 -24.82
CA SER A 150 42.43 7.99 -24.92
C SER A 150 42.22 9.48 -24.64
N LEU A 151 41.00 10.01 -24.80
CA LEU A 151 40.66 11.39 -24.44
C LEU A 151 40.66 11.62 -22.92
N TYR A 152 40.36 10.58 -22.14
CA TYR A 152 40.34 10.66 -20.67
C TYR A 152 41.65 10.26 -20.02
N THR A 153 42.32 9.23 -20.57
CA THR A 153 43.52 8.66 -19.94
C THR A 153 44.80 8.88 -20.71
N GLY A 154 44.75 9.52 -21.88
CA GLY A 154 45.88 9.67 -22.79
C GLY A 154 46.19 8.41 -23.61
N ARG A 155 47.01 8.56 -24.67
CA ARG A 155 47.50 7.44 -25.49
C ARG A 155 48.63 6.70 -24.77
N ASN A 156 49.00 5.51 -25.25
CA ASN A 156 49.99 4.62 -24.61
C ASN A 156 51.30 5.29 -24.12
N LYS A 157 51.77 6.37 -24.77
CA LYS A 157 52.99 7.11 -24.39
C LYS A 157 52.74 8.39 -23.57
N SER A 158 51.48 8.80 -23.40
CA SER A 158 51.09 10.08 -22.79
C SER A 158 49.97 9.88 -21.75
N ARG A 159 50.00 8.75 -21.03
CA ARG A 159 48.95 8.44 -20.05
C ARG A 159 49.02 9.37 -18.86
N HIS A 160 47.87 9.77 -18.35
CA HIS A 160 47.75 10.63 -17.18
C HIS A 160 46.64 10.16 -16.25
N ASP A 161 46.76 10.54 -14.99
CA ASP A 161 45.80 10.18 -13.95
C ASP A 161 44.58 11.10 -14.00
N MET A 162 43.41 10.55 -13.69
CA MET A 162 42.16 11.29 -13.67
C MET A 162 41.88 11.84 -12.28
N THR A 163 41.54 13.12 -12.21
CA THR A 163 40.95 13.74 -11.01
C THR A 163 39.50 13.31 -10.83
N TYR A 164 38.93 13.51 -9.63
CA TYR A 164 37.52 13.20 -9.34
C TYR A 164 36.54 13.74 -10.40
N PRO A 165 36.56 15.04 -10.79
CA PRO A 165 35.64 15.54 -11.81
C PRO A 165 35.80 14.86 -13.18
N GLN A 166 37.04 14.57 -13.58
CA GLN A 166 37.33 13.91 -14.86
C GLN A 166 36.83 12.46 -14.85
N PHE A 167 37.08 11.73 -13.75
CA PHE A 167 36.62 10.36 -13.58
C PHE A 167 35.09 10.27 -13.58
N SER A 168 34.40 11.15 -12.83
CA SER A 168 32.93 11.18 -12.80
C SER A 168 32.33 11.43 -14.18
N GLN A 169 32.92 12.33 -14.97
CA GLN A 169 32.47 12.59 -16.33
C GLN A 169 32.75 11.41 -17.28
N MET A 170 33.89 10.75 -17.13
CA MET A 170 34.21 9.53 -17.88
C MET A 170 33.21 8.42 -17.56
N LEU A 171 32.91 8.17 -16.27
CA LEU A 171 32.00 7.12 -15.81
C LEU A 171 30.60 7.30 -16.41
N ARG A 172 30.10 8.55 -16.45
CA ARG A 172 28.83 8.88 -17.10
C ARG A 172 28.80 8.56 -18.60
N GLY A 173 29.95 8.67 -19.29
CA GLY A 173 30.07 8.36 -20.72
C GLY A 173 30.35 6.88 -21.03
N LEU A 174 30.91 6.14 -20.07
CA LEU A 174 31.44 4.79 -20.27
C LEU A 174 30.38 3.81 -20.76
N GLN A 175 29.17 3.83 -20.20
CA GLN A 175 28.08 2.94 -20.62
C GLN A 175 27.73 3.12 -22.11
N GLY A 176 27.72 4.37 -22.59
CA GLY A 176 27.44 4.65 -24.00
C GLY A 176 28.55 4.20 -24.94
N GLU A 177 29.80 4.37 -24.53
CA GLU A 177 30.93 3.88 -25.30
C GLU A 177 30.95 2.35 -25.35
N ARG A 178 30.63 1.66 -24.25
CA ARG A 178 30.49 0.20 -24.23
C ARG A 178 29.45 -0.29 -25.25
N ILE A 179 28.27 0.33 -25.27
CA ILE A 179 27.22 -0.01 -26.24
C ILE A 179 27.70 0.26 -27.67
N ARG A 180 28.41 1.37 -27.91
CA ARG A 180 28.95 1.73 -29.24
C ARG A 180 29.98 0.72 -29.74
N GLN A 181 30.95 0.34 -28.90
CA GLN A 181 31.96 -0.66 -29.26
C GLN A 181 31.35 -2.03 -29.47
N ALA A 182 30.39 -2.42 -28.61
CA ALA A 182 29.66 -3.66 -28.77
C ALA A 182 28.88 -3.70 -30.08
N PHE A 183 28.17 -2.62 -30.42
CA PHE A 183 27.48 -2.50 -31.71
C PHE A 183 28.45 -2.70 -32.89
N HIS A 184 29.60 -2.02 -32.87
CA HIS A 184 30.59 -2.14 -33.92
C HIS A 184 31.18 -3.55 -34.03
N MET A 185 31.26 -4.29 -32.92
CA MET A 185 31.71 -5.69 -32.91
C MET A 185 30.70 -6.65 -33.57
N PHE A 186 29.40 -6.40 -33.41
CA PHE A 186 28.34 -7.23 -33.99
C PHE A 186 27.98 -6.82 -35.43
N ASP A 187 28.24 -5.56 -35.82
CA ASP A 187 28.14 -5.08 -37.20
C ASP A 187 29.32 -5.58 -38.06
N LYS A 188 29.28 -6.87 -38.41
CA LYS A 188 30.34 -7.56 -39.17
C LYS A 188 30.56 -6.98 -40.57
N ASN A 189 29.52 -6.40 -41.17
CA ASN A 189 29.52 -5.93 -42.56
C ASN A 189 29.78 -4.42 -42.66
N GLY A 190 29.73 -3.68 -41.54
CA GLY A 190 29.86 -2.23 -41.51
C GLY A 190 28.67 -1.51 -42.16
N ASP A 191 27.50 -2.16 -42.21
CA ASP A 191 26.30 -1.62 -42.85
C ASP A 191 25.45 -0.78 -41.88
N GLY A 192 25.81 -0.74 -40.59
CA GLY A 192 25.11 0.02 -39.56
C GLY A 192 23.89 -0.70 -38.98
N TYR A 193 23.79 -2.03 -39.16
CA TYR A 193 22.71 -2.87 -38.65
C TYR A 193 23.24 -4.09 -37.87
N ILE A 194 22.47 -4.52 -36.88
CA ILE A 194 22.71 -5.76 -36.11
C ILE A 194 21.44 -6.60 -36.00
N GLU A 195 21.59 -7.89 -35.72
CA GLU A 195 20.44 -8.77 -35.49
C GLU A 195 19.79 -8.49 -34.11
N PRO A 196 18.48 -8.73 -33.95
CA PRO A 196 17.77 -8.47 -32.68
C PRO A 196 18.37 -9.19 -31.47
N GLU A 197 18.89 -10.40 -31.67
CA GLU A 197 19.54 -11.21 -30.63
C GLU A 197 20.86 -10.58 -30.16
N ASP A 198 21.63 -10.00 -31.10
CA ASP A 198 22.88 -9.30 -30.79
C ASP A 198 22.57 -8.05 -29.97
N PHE A 199 21.54 -7.29 -30.34
CA PHE A 199 21.08 -6.15 -29.55
C PHE A 199 20.65 -6.57 -28.14
N GLN A 200 19.86 -7.64 -28.02
CA GLN A 200 19.44 -8.16 -26.73
C GLN A 200 20.66 -8.52 -25.86
N ARG A 201 21.67 -9.18 -26.44
CA ARG A 201 22.93 -9.51 -25.75
C ARG A 201 23.67 -8.27 -25.25
N ILE A 202 23.79 -7.23 -26.08
CA ILE A 202 24.43 -5.96 -25.69
C ILE A 202 23.73 -5.37 -24.47
N ILE A 203 22.40 -5.22 -24.53
CA ILE A 203 21.63 -4.60 -23.45
C ILE A 203 21.65 -5.44 -22.16
N LEU A 204 21.59 -6.76 -22.26
CA LEU A 204 21.68 -7.66 -21.11
C LEU A 204 23.05 -7.56 -20.39
N GLU A 205 24.12 -7.26 -21.12
CA GLU A 205 25.46 -7.13 -20.53
C GLU A 205 25.77 -5.72 -20.02
N THR A 206 25.22 -4.68 -20.66
CA THR A 206 25.54 -3.28 -20.32
C THR A 206 24.53 -2.64 -19.36
N SER A 207 23.27 -3.06 -19.37
CA SER A 207 22.17 -2.27 -18.80
C SER A 207 21.07 -3.08 -18.11
N LYS A 208 21.22 -4.40 -17.96
CA LYS A 208 20.20 -5.30 -17.36
C LYS A 208 19.67 -4.84 -16.00
N HIS A 209 20.53 -4.26 -15.16
CA HIS A 209 20.19 -3.85 -13.80
C HIS A 209 19.30 -2.59 -13.74
N LYS A 210 19.13 -1.87 -14.86
CA LYS A 210 18.31 -0.66 -14.99
C LYS A 210 16.94 -0.90 -15.59
N LEU A 211 16.71 -2.06 -16.20
CA LEU A 211 15.54 -2.33 -17.04
C LEU A 211 14.58 -3.32 -16.38
N SER A 212 13.28 -3.15 -16.62
CA SER A 212 12.26 -4.09 -16.14
C SER A 212 12.37 -5.46 -16.82
N ASP A 213 11.86 -6.51 -16.18
CA ASP A 213 11.85 -7.84 -16.82
C ASP A 213 10.96 -7.86 -18.07
N HIS A 214 9.86 -7.10 -18.03
CA HIS A 214 8.97 -6.90 -19.19
C HIS A 214 9.70 -6.33 -20.39
N LEU A 215 10.55 -5.33 -20.18
CA LEU A 215 11.35 -4.77 -21.26
C LEU A 215 12.36 -5.80 -21.77
N LEU A 216 13.10 -6.46 -20.86
CA LEU A 216 14.16 -7.40 -21.21
C LEU A 216 13.68 -8.61 -22.02
N GLU A 217 12.51 -9.15 -21.71
CA GLU A 217 11.90 -10.27 -22.44
C GLU A 217 11.44 -9.85 -23.84
N ASN A 218 11.01 -8.61 -23.99
CA ASN A 218 10.45 -8.09 -25.24
C ASN A 218 11.46 -7.32 -26.10
N LEU A 219 12.74 -7.22 -25.71
CA LEU A 219 13.79 -6.52 -26.47
C LEU A 219 13.83 -6.89 -27.97
N PRO A 220 13.67 -8.16 -28.39
CA PRO A 220 13.71 -8.52 -29.80
C PRO A 220 12.57 -7.88 -30.63
N THR A 221 11.44 -7.54 -30.00
CA THR A 221 10.30 -6.93 -30.69
C THR A 221 10.57 -5.52 -31.20
N LEU A 222 11.69 -4.91 -30.83
CA LEU A 222 12.09 -3.57 -31.25
C LEU A 222 12.26 -3.45 -32.77
N CYS A 223 12.60 -4.54 -33.46
CA CYS A 223 12.73 -4.57 -34.92
C CYS A 223 11.41 -4.23 -35.64
N ASN A 224 10.26 -4.46 -34.99
CA ASN A 224 8.93 -4.16 -35.53
C ASN A 224 8.71 -2.66 -35.75
N ILE A 225 9.42 -1.79 -35.03
CA ILE A 225 9.30 -0.32 -35.19
C ILE A 225 9.99 0.14 -36.48
N SER A 226 11.11 -0.49 -36.84
CA SER A 226 11.95 -0.07 -37.97
C SER A 226 11.50 -0.62 -39.33
N ASN A 227 10.41 -1.40 -39.41
CA ASN A 227 9.98 -2.15 -40.62
C ASN A 227 11.11 -2.95 -41.28
N SER A 228 12.12 -3.31 -40.49
CA SER A 228 13.34 -4.00 -40.89
C SER A 228 13.54 -5.15 -39.91
N ASN A 229 13.91 -6.32 -40.42
CA ASN A 229 14.23 -7.46 -39.57
C ASN A 229 15.50 -7.23 -38.73
N ARG A 230 16.24 -6.16 -39.00
CA ARG A 230 17.48 -5.77 -38.30
C ARG A 230 17.36 -4.43 -37.58
N ILE A 231 18.15 -4.28 -36.52
CA ILE A 231 18.17 -3.08 -35.66
C ILE A 231 19.29 -2.14 -36.11
N SER A 232 18.93 -0.90 -36.42
CA SER A 232 19.89 0.14 -36.83
C SER A 232 20.61 0.75 -35.62
N TYR A 233 21.80 1.33 -35.85
CA TYR A 233 22.51 2.09 -34.81
C TYR A 233 21.66 3.24 -34.25
N ALA A 234 20.85 3.89 -35.08
CA ALA A 234 19.97 4.98 -34.65
C ALA A 234 18.93 4.50 -33.63
N THR A 235 18.37 3.30 -33.84
CA THR A 235 17.42 2.65 -32.91
C THR A 235 18.09 2.34 -31.56
N VAL A 236 19.32 1.81 -31.59
CA VAL A 236 20.11 1.55 -30.36
C VAL A 236 20.36 2.84 -29.59
N ARG A 237 20.69 3.93 -30.28
CA ARG A 237 20.91 5.25 -29.66
C ARG A 237 19.65 5.85 -29.06
N ALA A 238 18.51 5.76 -29.76
CA ALA A 238 17.23 6.20 -29.22
C ALA A 238 16.83 5.39 -27.98
N PHE A 239 16.99 4.07 -28.02
CA PHE A 239 16.76 3.21 -26.85
C PHE A 239 17.64 3.61 -25.67
N GLN A 240 18.92 3.89 -25.91
CA GLN A 240 19.84 4.38 -24.88
C GLN A 240 19.40 5.72 -24.27
N ASN A 241 18.92 6.66 -25.08
CA ASN A 241 18.40 7.93 -24.59
C ASN A 241 17.14 7.73 -23.74
N VAL A 242 16.21 6.87 -24.17
CA VAL A 242 15.01 6.51 -23.38
C VAL A 242 15.40 5.94 -22.01
N MET A 243 16.40 5.05 -21.95
CA MET A 243 16.89 4.51 -20.67
C MET A 243 17.50 5.59 -19.75
N ARG A 244 18.14 6.62 -20.33
CA ARG A 244 18.78 7.68 -19.55
C ARG A 244 17.76 8.66 -18.97
N GLU A 245 16.68 8.93 -19.70
CA GLU A 245 15.68 9.94 -19.34
C GLU A 245 14.43 9.34 -18.66
N MET A 246 14.52 8.14 -18.09
CA MET A 246 13.38 7.42 -17.49
C MET A 246 12.61 8.24 -16.45
N ASP A 247 13.31 8.99 -15.60
CA ASP A 247 12.69 9.81 -14.55
C ASP A 247 11.88 10.98 -15.14
N ILE A 248 12.39 11.60 -16.22
CA ILE A 248 11.69 12.69 -16.91
C ILE A 248 10.51 12.12 -17.72
N ILE A 249 10.68 10.96 -18.35
CA ILE A 249 9.60 10.25 -19.03
C ILE A 249 8.46 9.97 -18.06
N ASP A 250 8.76 9.46 -16.87
CA ASP A 250 7.75 9.19 -15.83
C ASP A 250 7.00 10.48 -15.44
N LEU A 251 7.74 11.58 -15.20
CA LEU A 251 7.15 12.90 -14.90
C LEU A 251 6.19 13.37 -16.01
N ILE A 252 6.60 13.27 -17.27
CA ILE A 252 5.78 13.69 -18.42
C ILE A 252 4.54 12.80 -18.54
N VAL A 253 4.69 11.48 -18.44
CA VAL A 253 3.57 10.53 -18.52
C VAL A 253 2.53 10.84 -17.45
N ARG A 254 2.94 11.16 -16.23
CA ARG A 254 2.01 11.52 -15.15
C ARG A 254 1.26 12.81 -15.43
N GLU A 255 1.98 13.84 -15.83
CA GLU A 255 1.34 15.14 -16.05
C GLU A 255 0.39 15.07 -17.24
N ALA A 256 0.75 14.32 -18.29
CA ALA A 256 -0.11 14.04 -19.42
C ALA A 256 -1.34 13.19 -19.02
N THR A 257 -1.16 12.12 -18.24
CA THR A 257 -2.26 11.26 -17.79
C THR A 257 -3.20 11.96 -16.80
N ARG A 258 -2.66 12.83 -15.94
CA ARG A 258 -3.44 13.69 -15.02
C ARG A 258 -4.33 14.68 -15.77
N LYS A 259 -3.89 15.18 -16.93
CA LYS A 259 -4.66 16.06 -17.80
C LYS A 259 -5.70 15.33 -18.65
N SER A 260 -5.54 14.01 -18.85
CA SER A 260 -6.51 13.22 -19.61
C SER A 260 -7.73 12.88 -18.75
N SER A 261 -8.93 12.96 -19.35
CA SER A 261 -10.20 12.66 -18.69
C SER A 261 -10.38 11.17 -18.33
N ASP A 262 -9.71 10.28 -19.04
CA ASP A 262 -9.75 8.82 -18.88
C ASP A 262 -8.47 8.24 -18.26
N GLY A 263 -7.50 9.09 -17.90
CA GLY A 263 -6.20 8.67 -17.38
C GLY A 263 -5.30 7.93 -18.39
N LYS A 264 -5.61 8.00 -19.69
CA LYS A 264 -4.82 7.38 -20.77
C LYS A 264 -4.34 8.40 -21.80
N ILE A 265 -3.13 8.23 -22.29
CA ILE A 265 -2.47 9.17 -23.23
C ILE A 265 -2.11 8.50 -24.55
N THR A 266 -2.13 9.27 -25.62
CA THR A 266 -1.57 8.91 -26.93
C THR A 266 -0.12 9.39 -27.06
N ARG A 267 0.55 8.97 -28.13
CA ARG A 267 1.89 9.47 -28.49
C ARG A 267 1.93 10.99 -28.63
N SER A 268 0.91 11.57 -29.27
CA SER A 268 0.81 13.02 -29.46
C SER A 268 0.68 13.75 -28.13
N ASP A 269 -0.18 13.24 -27.23
CA ASP A 269 -0.35 13.84 -25.90
C ASP A 269 0.97 13.85 -25.10
N PHE A 270 1.76 12.78 -25.21
CA PHE A 270 3.08 12.69 -24.57
C PHE A 270 4.06 13.72 -25.16
N LEU A 271 4.17 13.81 -26.49
CA LEU A 271 5.08 14.75 -27.15
C LEU A 271 4.68 16.21 -26.90
N ASP A 272 3.39 16.51 -26.90
CA ASP A 272 2.86 17.83 -26.59
C ASP A 272 3.14 18.23 -25.14
N GLU A 273 2.99 17.30 -24.19
CA GLU A 273 3.32 17.56 -22.79
C GLU A 273 4.83 17.70 -22.57
N ALA A 274 5.63 16.88 -23.26
CA ALA A 274 7.09 17.01 -23.23
C ALA A 274 7.54 18.39 -23.72
N ALA A 275 6.94 18.89 -24.81
CA ALA A 275 7.22 20.22 -25.35
C ALA A 275 6.74 21.37 -24.44
N ARG A 276 5.72 21.14 -23.59
CA ARG A 276 5.30 22.13 -22.58
C ARG A 276 6.25 22.20 -21.39
N ILE A 277 6.76 21.05 -20.95
CA ILE A 277 7.63 20.96 -19.76
C ILE A 277 9.06 21.42 -20.09
N THR A 278 9.51 21.19 -21.32
CA THR A 278 10.91 21.39 -21.72
C THR A 278 11.06 22.60 -22.65
N ARG A 279 12.17 23.34 -22.53
CA ARG A 279 12.45 24.52 -23.36
C ARG A 279 12.88 24.17 -24.79
N PHE A 280 13.38 22.96 -24.99
CA PHE A 280 13.82 22.42 -26.28
C PHE A 280 13.19 21.05 -26.46
N SER A 281 12.92 20.63 -27.70
CA SER A 281 12.42 19.27 -27.99
C SER A 281 13.40 18.24 -27.42
N MET A 282 13.01 17.62 -26.31
CA MET A 282 13.85 16.70 -25.56
C MET A 282 13.85 15.29 -26.16
N PHE A 283 12.74 14.90 -26.81
CA PHE A 283 12.54 13.56 -27.35
C PHE A 283 12.41 13.57 -28.86
N THR A 284 13.14 12.68 -29.51
CA THR A 284 12.93 12.40 -30.94
C THR A 284 11.65 11.58 -31.13
N PRO A 285 11.03 11.65 -32.33
CA PRO A 285 9.88 10.80 -32.64
C PRO A 285 10.17 9.31 -32.41
N MET A 286 11.37 8.85 -32.77
CA MET A 286 11.80 7.46 -32.59
C MET A 286 11.89 7.06 -31.10
N GLU A 287 12.36 7.95 -30.22
CA GLU A 287 12.37 7.67 -28.77
C GLU A 287 10.97 7.50 -28.21
N ALA A 288 10.02 8.33 -28.66
CA ALA A 288 8.61 8.19 -28.31
C ALA A 288 8.01 6.88 -28.87
N ASP A 289 8.37 6.48 -30.10
CA ASP A 289 7.91 5.22 -30.69
C ASP A 289 8.40 4.01 -29.88
N ILE A 290 9.67 4.01 -29.48
CA ILE A 290 10.24 2.95 -28.64
C ILE A 290 9.47 2.83 -27.32
N LEU A 291 9.21 3.95 -26.67
CA LEU A 291 8.47 3.98 -25.41
C LEU A 291 7.04 3.42 -25.56
N PHE A 292 6.30 3.92 -26.56
CA PHE A 292 4.91 3.51 -26.80
C PHE A 292 4.79 2.08 -27.33
N HIS A 293 5.79 1.59 -28.06
CA HIS A 293 5.88 0.20 -28.50
C HIS A 293 5.92 -0.74 -27.29
N PHE A 294 6.88 -0.56 -26.38
CA PHE A 294 7.03 -1.43 -25.21
C PHE A 294 5.87 -1.31 -24.22
N ALA A 295 5.33 -0.11 -24.04
CA ALA A 295 4.19 0.10 -23.15
C ALA A 295 2.87 -0.42 -23.77
N GLY A 296 2.77 -0.47 -25.10
CA GLY A 296 1.57 -0.87 -25.84
C GLY A 296 1.46 -2.35 -26.20
N LEU A 297 2.47 -3.18 -25.91
CA LEU A 297 2.50 -4.61 -26.31
C LEU A 297 1.25 -5.40 -25.86
N GLU A 298 0.67 -5.06 -24.70
CA GLU A 298 -0.50 -5.73 -24.14
C GLU A 298 -1.81 -4.94 -24.33
N ALA A 299 -1.75 -3.74 -24.92
CA ALA A 299 -2.86 -2.80 -25.01
C ALA A 299 -3.08 -2.34 -26.47
N PRO A 300 -3.95 -3.02 -27.24
CA PRO A 300 -4.16 -2.72 -28.66
C PRO A 300 -4.90 -1.39 -28.91
N SER A 301 -5.31 -0.67 -27.87
CA SER A 301 -6.12 0.55 -27.99
C SER A 301 -5.34 1.79 -28.46
N GLY A 302 -4.01 1.74 -28.54
CA GLY A 302 -3.15 2.90 -28.89
C GLY A 302 -3.13 4.03 -27.86
N ARG A 303 -4.00 3.99 -26.85
CA ARG A 303 -4.01 4.85 -25.67
C ARG A 303 -3.55 4.08 -24.44
N LEU A 304 -2.55 4.59 -23.74
CA LEU A 304 -1.83 3.89 -22.68
C LEU A 304 -2.00 4.60 -21.34
N SER A 305 -2.18 3.83 -20.28
CA SER A 305 -2.30 4.35 -18.92
C SER A 305 -0.94 4.43 -18.24
N GLN A 306 -0.84 5.15 -17.11
CA GLN A 306 0.38 5.20 -16.30
C GLN A 306 0.90 3.79 -15.93
N LYS A 307 -0.01 2.82 -15.71
CA LYS A 307 0.37 1.43 -15.40
C LYS A 307 1.09 0.73 -16.55
N ASP A 308 0.76 1.08 -17.78
CA ASP A 308 1.37 0.48 -18.97
C ASP A 308 2.80 0.98 -19.16
N PHE A 309 3.03 2.28 -18.91
CA PHE A 309 4.39 2.85 -18.87
C PHE A 309 5.20 2.36 -17.67
N ALA A 310 4.56 2.13 -16.51
CA ALA A 310 5.23 1.58 -15.32
C ALA A 310 5.93 0.24 -15.61
N LYS A 311 5.35 -0.59 -16.48
CA LYS A 311 5.97 -1.88 -16.91
C LYS A 311 7.30 -1.70 -17.61
N VAL A 312 7.53 -0.54 -18.22
CA VAL A 312 8.72 -0.23 -19.03
C VAL A 312 9.76 0.54 -18.21
N ILE A 313 9.30 1.51 -17.42
CA ILE A 313 10.17 2.45 -16.68
C ILE A 313 10.58 1.94 -15.29
N ASP A 314 9.80 1.05 -14.66
CA ASP A 314 10.11 0.53 -13.33
C ASP A 314 10.95 -0.74 -13.41
N ALA A 315 12.23 -0.63 -13.06
CA ALA A 315 13.16 -1.75 -13.03
C ALA A 315 12.73 -2.89 -12.06
N SER A 316 11.85 -2.61 -11.09
CA SER A 316 11.31 -3.60 -10.16
C SER A 316 10.09 -4.36 -10.72
N TRP A 317 9.53 -3.94 -11.87
CA TRP A 317 8.37 -4.56 -12.47
C TRP A 317 8.65 -5.99 -12.98
N ARG A 318 7.74 -6.92 -12.63
CA ARG A 318 7.82 -8.35 -12.97
C ARG A 318 6.60 -8.78 -13.79
N ILE A 319 6.80 -9.70 -14.75
CA ILE A 319 5.71 -10.42 -15.42
C ILE A 319 5.35 -11.63 -14.53
N PRO A 320 4.08 -11.84 -14.14
CA PRO A 320 3.67 -13.04 -13.43
C PRO A 320 3.66 -14.24 -14.40
N VAL A 321 4.82 -14.89 -14.61
CA VAL A 321 4.92 -16.13 -15.40
C VAL A 321 4.75 -17.36 -14.50
N ALA A 322 3.93 -18.29 -14.98
CA ALA A 322 3.19 -19.30 -14.24
C ALA A 322 3.99 -20.54 -13.77
N ALA A 323 3.55 -21.07 -12.62
CA ALA A 323 3.23 -22.48 -12.38
C ALA A 323 4.19 -23.57 -12.92
N ALA A 324 5.25 -23.90 -12.16
CA ALA A 324 5.76 -25.28 -12.12
C ALA A 324 6.55 -25.61 -10.84
N SER A 325 7.30 -24.68 -10.23
CA SER A 325 8.10 -25.00 -9.04
C SER A 325 7.45 -24.61 -7.70
N HIS A 326 6.34 -23.88 -7.72
CA HIS A 326 5.64 -23.48 -6.50
C HIS A 326 4.68 -24.54 -5.93
N ALA A 327 4.55 -25.74 -6.50
CA ALA A 327 3.62 -26.74 -5.96
C ALA A 327 4.07 -27.31 -4.60
N ALA A 328 5.39 -27.39 -4.34
CA ALA A 328 5.91 -27.89 -3.06
C ALA A 328 5.96 -26.78 -1.99
N ASP A 329 6.41 -25.57 -2.35
CA ASP A 329 6.48 -24.43 -1.42
C ASP A 329 5.12 -23.76 -1.15
N ALA A 330 4.15 -23.83 -2.09
CA ALA A 330 2.84 -23.23 -1.89
C ALA A 330 1.96 -23.99 -0.90
N VAL A 331 2.20 -25.28 -0.64
CA VAL A 331 1.42 -26.05 0.35
C VAL A 331 1.86 -25.70 1.77
N ALA A 332 3.17 -25.57 1.99
CA ALA A 332 3.73 -25.13 3.27
C ALA A 332 3.41 -23.64 3.56
N THR A 333 3.43 -22.80 2.52
CA THR A 333 3.17 -21.36 2.64
C THR A 333 1.67 -21.01 2.65
N LYS A 334 0.79 -21.77 1.97
CA LYS A 334 -0.68 -21.58 2.07
C LYS A 334 -1.20 -21.81 3.48
N THR A 335 -0.66 -22.76 4.22
CA THR A 335 -1.15 -23.07 5.57
C THR A 335 -0.77 -21.96 6.56
N LYS A 336 0.45 -21.42 6.44
CA LYS A 336 0.88 -20.23 7.21
C LYS A 336 0.17 -18.94 6.75
N SER A 337 -0.03 -18.74 5.45
CA SER A 337 -0.72 -17.58 4.89
C SER A 337 -2.23 -17.60 5.16
N PHE A 338 -2.88 -18.77 5.17
CA PHE A 338 -4.29 -18.91 5.53
C PHE A 338 -4.50 -18.69 7.04
N LEU A 339 -3.66 -19.28 7.91
CA LEU A 339 -3.75 -19.02 9.35
C LEU A 339 -3.44 -17.56 9.68
N HIS A 340 -2.46 -16.94 9.01
CA HIS A 340 -2.17 -15.52 9.16
C HIS A 340 -3.32 -14.65 8.63
N GLY A 341 -3.90 -14.95 7.47
CA GLY A 341 -5.03 -14.21 6.90
C GLY A 341 -6.32 -14.37 7.71
N VAL A 342 -6.55 -15.55 8.30
CA VAL A 342 -7.65 -15.78 9.24
C VAL A 342 -7.41 -15.03 10.55
N LEU A 343 -6.18 -15.01 11.06
CA LEU A 343 -5.81 -14.28 12.27
C LEU A 343 -5.92 -12.75 12.08
N GLU A 344 -5.48 -12.24 10.93
CA GLU A 344 -5.60 -10.84 10.54
C GLU A 344 -7.08 -10.43 10.36
N SER A 345 -7.86 -11.28 9.68
CA SER A 345 -9.31 -11.07 9.55
C SER A 345 -10.01 -11.11 10.90
N ALA A 346 -9.63 -12.04 11.79
CA ALA A 346 -10.16 -12.12 13.15
C ALA A 346 -9.76 -10.92 14.01
N HIS A 347 -8.55 -10.40 13.83
CA HIS A 347 -8.05 -9.20 14.50
C HIS A 347 -8.83 -7.96 14.04
N HIS A 348 -8.93 -7.71 12.73
CA HIS A 348 -9.73 -6.61 12.18
C HIS A 348 -11.20 -6.72 12.56
N PHE A 349 -11.74 -7.94 12.56
CA PHE A 349 -13.09 -8.20 13.04
C PHE A 349 -13.26 -7.89 14.54
N GLY A 350 -12.28 -8.26 15.37
CA GLY A 350 -12.25 -7.97 16.81
C GLY A 350 -12.19 -6.47 17.10
N LEU A 351 -11.26 -5.76 16.46
CA LEU A 351 -11.14 -4.30 16.59
C LEU A 351 -12.39 -3.58 16.07
N GLY A 352 -12.93 -4.00 14.92
CA GLY A 352 -14.17 -3.46 14.36
C GLY A 352 -15.38 -3.71 15.26
N SER A 353 -15.44 -4.86 15.91
CA SER A 353 -16.49 -5.23 16.87
C SER A 353 -16.43 -4.38 18.15
N LEU A 354 -15.22 -4.19 18.71
CA LEU A 354 -14.99 -3.33 19.89
C LEU A 354 -15.30 -1.87 19.60
N ALA A 355 -14.83 -1.37 18.46
CA ALA A 355 -15.14 -0.04 17.96
C ALA A 355 -16.65 0.16 17.78
N GLY A 356 -17.34 -0.81 17.16
CA GLY A 356 -18.78 -0.78 16.96
C GLY A 356 -19.57 -0.80 18.27
N ALA A 357 -19.10 -1.57 19.26
CA ALA A 357 -19.65 -1.59 20.61
C ALA A 357 -19.48 -0.23 21.30
N PHE A 358 -18.30 0.39 21.19
CA PHE A 358 -18.06 1.72 21.73
C PHE A 358 -18.96 2.78 21.10
N GLY A 359 -19.09 2.78 19.77
CA GLY A 359 -20.00 3.70 19.08
C GLY A 359 -21.46 3.51 19.50
N ALA A 360 -21.91 2.25 19.62
CA ALA A 360 -23.25 1.93 20.10
C ALA A 360 -23.47 2.37 21.56
N PHE A 361 -22.46 2.28 22.41
CA PHE A 361 -22.50 2.75 23.79
C PHE A 361 -22.67 4.28 23.86
N MET A 362 -21.90 5.05 23.09
CA MET A 362 -21.97 6.52 23.07
C MET A 362 -23.34 7.07 22.66
N VAL A 363 -24.02 6.44 21.70
CA VAL A 363 -25.34 6.89 21.24
C VAL A 363 -26.52 6.25 21.99
N TYR A 364 -26.23 5.33 22.93
CA TYR A 364 -27.25 4.56 23.63
C TYR A 364 -28.33 5.42 24.33
N PRO A 365 -28.01 6.57 24.96
CA PRO A 365 -29.02 7.44 25.56
C PRO A 365 -30.09 7.92 24.57
N ILE A 366 -29.70 8.20 23.32
CA ILE A 366 -30.63 8.61 22.25
C ILE A 366 -31.56 7.45 21.90
N ASP A 367 -31.00 6.23 21.86
CA ASP A 367 -31.72 4.99 21.62
C ASP A 367 -32.80 4.72 22.69
N LEU A 368 -32.45 4.90 23.96
CA LEU A 368 -33.39 4.71 25.07
C LEU A 368 -34.57 5.69 24.96
N VAL A 369 -34.28 6.98 24.77
CA VAL A 369 -35.31 8.03 24.64
C VAL A 369 -36.23 7.73 23.46
N LYS A 370 -35.66 7.32 22.32
CA LYS A 370 -36.42 6.91 21.13
C LYS A 370 -37.37 5.75 21.46
N THR A 371 -36.88 4.66 22.06
CA THR A 371 -37.71 3.48 22.36
C THR A 371 -38.88 3.84 23.28
N ARG A 372 -38.65 4.65 24.32
CA ARG A 372 -39.72 5.08 25.24
C ARG A 372 -40.75 5.97 24.57
N MET A 373 -40.29 6.94 23.76
CA MET A 373 -41.17 7.80 22.96
C MET A 373 -42.02 7.02 21.96
N GLN A 374 -41.46 5.97 21.33
CA GLN A 374 -42.20 5.10 20.40
C GLN A 374 -43.21 4.20 21.11
N ASN A 375 -42.91 3.80 22.35
CA ASN A 375 -43.79 2.98 23.18
C ASN A 375 -44.95 3.75 23.82
N GLN A 376 -44.93 5.08 23.84
CA GLN A 376 -46.04 5.87 24.41
C GLN A 376 -47.30 5.79 23.54
N ARG A 377 -48.37 5.18 24.09
CA ARG A 377 -49.65 4.91 23.41
C ARG A 377 -50.74 5.95 23.68
N SER A 378 -50.81 6.58 24.86
CA SER A 378 -51.88 7.55 25.18
C SER A 378 -51.71 8.90 24.48
N THR A 379 -52.80 9.38 23.86
CA THR A 379 -52.92 10.68 23.18
C THR A 379 -53.69 11.72 23.99
N ARG A 380 -54.35 11.37 25.11
CA ARG A 380 -55.11 12.32 25.95
C ARG A 380 -54.21 13.27 26.75
N PRO A 381 -54.42 14.60 26.72
CA PRO A 381 -53.72 15.55 27.59
C PRO A 381 -54.04 15.21 29.05
N GLY A 382 -53.05 14.73 29.81
CA GLY A 382 -53.21 14.19 31.19
C GLY A 382 -52.72 12.75 31.37
N GLU A 383 -52.75 11.92 30.33
CA GLU A 383 -52.22 10.54 30.31
C GLU A 383 -50.89 10.40 29.54
N ARG A 384 -50.41 11.48 28.91
CA ARG A 384 -49.12 11.52 28.20
C ARG A 384 -47.96 11.57 29.19
N LEU A 385 -47.13 10.52 29.21
CA LEU A 385 -45.95 10.43 30.09
C LEU A 385 -44.86 11.44 29.68
N TYR A 386 -44.67 11.64 28.38
CA TYR A 386 -43.65 12.51 27.78
C TYR A 386 -44.24 13.42 26.71
N ASN A 387 -43.89 14.71 26.75
CA ASN A 387 -44.35 15.70 25.78
C ASN A 387 -43.47 15.74 24.53
N ASN A 388 -42.16 15.54 24.69
CA ASN A 388 -41.18 15.50 23.62
C ASN A 388 -39.95 14.68 24.05
N SER A 389 -39.01 14.41 23.13
CA SER A 389 -37.80 13.63 23.41
C SER A 389 -36.93 14.25 24.51
N LEU A 390 -36.89 15.59 24.61
CA LEU A 390 -36.12 16.30 25.65
C LEU A 390 -36.76 16.16 27.04
N ASP A 391 -38.09 16.22 27.12
CA ASP A 391 -38.87 15.97 28.34
C ASP A 391 -38.74 14.51 28.79
N CYS A 392 -38.73 13.56 27.84
CA CYS A 392 -38.39 12.17 28.12
C CYS A 392 -36.99 12.04 28.73
N ALA A 393 -35.96 12.61 28.10
CA ALA A 393 -34.59 12.56 28.63
C ALA A 393 -34.49 13.20 30.03
N LYS A 394 -35.10 14.38 30.23
CA LYS A 394 -35.10 15.11 31.50
C LYS A 394 -35.78 14.31 32.62
N LYS A 395 -36.93 13.67 32.33
CA LYS A 395 -37.65 12.81 33.28
C LYS A 395 -36.88 11.54 33.61
N VAL A 396 -36.21 10.92 32.63
CA VAL A 396 -35.35 9.75 32.86
C VAL A 396 -34.20 10.11 33.81
N ILE A 397 -33.49 11.20 33.53
CA ILE A 397 -32.37 11.66 34.38
C ILE A 397 -32.86 11.99 35.79
N ARG A 398 -34.01 12.66 35.93
CA ARG A 398 -34.59 13.03 37.23
C ARG A 398 -35.05 11.82 38.05
N ASN A 399 -35.61 10.78 37.41
CA ASN A 399 -36.28 9.67 38.11
C ASN A 399 -35.42 8.40 38.23
N GLU A 400 -34.47 8.20 37.33
CA GLU A 400 -33.61 7.01 37.24
C GLU A 400 -32.11 7.33 37.36
N GLY A 401 -31.76 8.61 37.38
CA GLY A 401 -30.37 9.06 37.37
C GLY A 401 -29.69 8.84 36.01
N PHE A 402 -28.43 9.28 35.92
CA PHE A 402 -27.65 9.16 34.68
C PHE A 402 -27.45 7.70 34.23
N LYS A 403 -27.34 6.76 35.17
CA LYS A 403 -27.24 5.31 34.87
C LYS A 403 -28.52 4.74 34.23
N GLY A 404 -29.69 5.36 34.47
CA GLY A 404 -30.96 4.97 33.84
C GLY A 404 -30.93 5.07 32.31
N LEU A 405 -30.17 6.04 31.77
CA LEU A 405 -29.98 6.22 30.32
C LEU A 405 -29.32 5.02 29.63
N TYR A 406 -28.63 4.16 30.39
CA TYR A 406 -27.91 2.98 29.90
C TYR A 406 -28.57 1.65 30.24
N SER A 407 -29.81 1.67 30.75
CA SER A 407 -30.58 0.46 31.04
C SER A 407 -30.83 -0.35 29.77
N GLY A 408 -30.26 -1.56 29.68
CA GLY A 408 -30.36 -2.46 28.51
C GLY A 408 -29.18 -2.40 27.51
N VAL A 409 -28.10 -1.69 27.84
CA VAL A 409 -26.94 -1.54 26.94
C VAL A 409 -26.19 -2.85 26.70
N ILE A 410 -26.08 -3.73 27.70
CA ILE A 410 -25.33 -4.99 27.58
C ILE A 410 -25.87 -5.90 26.46
N PRO A 411 -27.18 -6.23 26.40
CA PRO A 411 -27.75 -6.96 25.27
C PRO A 411 -27.52 -6.29 23.91
N GLN A 412 -27.52 -4.95 23.87
CA GLN A 412 -27.24 -4.21 22.64
C GLN A 412 -25.79 -4.41 22.18
N LEU A 413 -24.80 -4.34 23.08
CA LEU A 413 -23.39 -4.49 22.73
C LEU A 413 -23.07 -5.90 22.23
N ILE A 414 -23.65 -6.93 22.86
CA ILE A 414 -23.49 -8.33 22.45
C ILE A 414 -24.01 -8.56 21.03
N GLY A 415 -25.10 -7.89 20.63
CA GLY A 415 -25.72 -8.08 19.32
C GLY A 415 -25.07 -7.32 18.16
N VAL A 416 -24.28 -6.27 18.42
CA VAL A 416 -23.76 -5.40 17.34
C VAL A 416 -22.81 -6.13 16.40
N ALA A 417 -21.86 -6.91 16.93
CA ALA A 417 -20.86 -7.57 16.10
C ALA A 417 -21.45 -8.66 15.18
N PRO A 418 -22.26 -9.62 15.69
CA PRO A 418 -22.92 -10.61 14.83
C PRO A 418 -23.88 -9.97 13.82
N GLU A 419 -24.62 -8.92 14.22
CA GLU A 419 -25.51 -8.17 13.32
C GLU A 419 -24.75 -7.64 12.10
N LYS A 420 -23.62 -6.95 12.33
CA LYS A 420 -22.85 -6.34 11.24
C LYS A 420 -22.12 -7.37 10.39
N ALA A 421 -21.56 -8.40 11.02
CA ALA A 421 -20.86 -9.49 10.35
C ALA A 421 -21.75 -10.14 9.28
N ILE A 422 -22.93 -10.62 9.70
CA ILE A 422 -23.87 -11.32 8.84
C ILE A 422 -24.34 -10.41 7.69
N LYS A 423 -24.66 -9.16 8.01
CA LYS A 423 -25.18 -8.20 7.03
C LYS A 423 -24.15 -7.89 5.93
N LEU A 424 -22.89 -7.66 6.28
CA LEU A 424 -21.84 -7.36 5.30
C LEU A 424 -21.49 -8.60 4.48
N THR A 425 -21.24 -9.74 5.13
CA THR A 425 -20.88 -10.99 4.44
C THR A 425 -21.95 -11.42 3.43
N VAL A 426 -23.23 -11.37 3.81
CA VAL A 426 -24.31 -11.77 2.89
C VAL A 426 -24.47 -10.77 1.74
N ASN A 427 -24.34 -9.46 2.00
CA ASN A 427 -24.39 -8.47 0.94
C ASN A 427 -23.24 -8.68 -0.07
N ASP A 428 -22.03 -8.94 0.41
CA ASP A 428 -20.86 -9.14 -0.46
C ASP A 428 -20.96 -10.44 -1.27
N LEU A 429 -21.45 -11.53 -0.66
CA LEU A 429 -21.70 -12.79 -1.37
C LEU A 429 -22.74 -12.63 -2.48
N VAL A 430 -23.86 -11.96 -2.20
CA VAL A 430 -24.93 -11.77 -3.18
C VAL A 430 -24.49 -10.78 -4.26
N ARG A 431 -23.75 -9.72 -3.91
CA ARG A 431 -23.16 -8.81 -4.90
C ARG A 431 -22.14 -9.51 -5.79
N GLY A 432 -21.23 -10.29 -5.23
CA GLY A 432 -20.24 -11.04 -6.00
C GLY A 432 -20.86 -12.06 -6.97
N ALA A 433 -22.04 -12.60 -6.64
CA ALA A 433 -22.77 -13.51 -7.53
C ALA A 433 -23.56 -12.80 -8.63
N LEU A 434 -23.97 -11.54 -8.42
CA LEU A 434 -24.88 -10.80 -9.31
C LEU A 434 -24.20 -9.65 -10.08
N VAL A 435 -22.93 -9.36 -9.81
CA VAL A 435 -22.12 -8.42 -10.61
C VAL A 435 -21.73 -9.08 -11.93
N ASP A 436 -21.92 -8.35 -13.03
CA ASP A 436 -21.48 -8.78 -14.35
C ASP A 436 -19.94 -8.71 -14.44
N LYS A 437 -19.33 -9.84 -14.77
CA LYS A 437 -17.87 -10.03 -14.76
C LYS A 437 -17.16 -9.28 -15.90
N GLU A 438 -17.88 -8.91 -16.95
CA GLU A 438 -17.29 -8.22 -18.12
C GLU A 438 -17.35 -6.69 -18.00
N THR A 439 -18.44 -6.16 -17.44
CA THR A 439 -18.66 -4.70 -17.34
C THR A 439 -18.35 -4.13 -15.95
N GLY A 440 -18.27 -4.98 -14.92
CA GLY A 440 -18.05 -4.58 -13.53
C GLY A 440 -19.17 -3.70 -12.94
N LYS A 441 -20.29 -3.56 -13.66
CA LYS A 441 -21.44 -2.73 -13.26
C LYS A 441 -22.60 -3.63 -12.83
N MET A 442 -23.29 -3.20 -11.77
CA MET A 442 -24.45 -3.92 -11.23
C MET A 442 -25.74 -3.17 -11.59
N TRP A 443 -26.75 -3.88 -12.09
CA TRP A 443 -28.05 -3.26 -12.39
C TRP A 443 -28.77 -2.88 -11.08
N TYR A 444 -29.38 -1.69 -11.01
CA TYR A 444 -30.01 -1.14 -9.79
C TYR A 444 -30.91 -2.12 -9.01
N PRO A 445 -31.80 -2.93 -9.64
CA PRO A 445 -32.62 -3.90 -8.92
C PRO A 445 -31.81 -5.02 -8.24
N HIS A 446 -30.67 -5.41 -8.81
CA HIS A 446 -29.79 -6.43 -8.22
C HIS A 446 -29.08 -5.88 -6.99
N GLU A 447 -28.74 -4.60 -6.98
CA GLU A 447 -28.17 -3.95 -5.79
C GLU A 447 -29.17 -3.90 -4.62
N ILE A 448 -30.43 -3.55 -4.95
CA ILE A 448 -31.55 -3.51 -4.01
C ILE A 448 -31.82 -4.93 -3.48
N LEU A 449 -31.81 -5.94 -4.35
CA LEU A 449 -32.00 -7.34 -3.98
C LEU A 449 -30.88 -7.84 -3.07
N ALA A 450 -29.62 -7.49 -3.35
CA ALA A 450 -28.48 -7.85 -2.51
C ALA A 450 -28.60 -7.24 -1.11
N GLY A 451 -28.90 -5.94 -1.05
CA GLY A 451 -29.15 -5.26 0.22
C GLY A 451 -30.35 -5.83 0.98
N GLY A 452 -31.45 -6.13 0.28
CA GLY A 452 -32.65 -6.71 0.85
C GLY A 452 -32.43 -8.12 1.42
N THR A 453 -31.71 -8.97 0.70
CA THR A 453 -31.38 -10.35 1.11
C THR A 453 -30.46 -10.34 2.35
N ALA A 454 -29.47 -9.44 2.38
CA ALA A 454 -28.63 -9.24 3.55
C ALA A 454 -29.45 -8.79 4.78
N GLY A 455 -30.39 -7.87 4.60
CA GLY A 455 -31.32 -7.45 5.64
C GLY A 455 -32.21 -8.59 6.15
N ALA A 456 -32.72 -9.44 5.25
CA ALA A 456 -33.56 -10.57 5.62
C ALA A 456 -32.78 -11.62 6.44
N CYS A 457 -31.57 -11.97 5.98
CA CYS A 457 -30.70 -12.91 6.67
C CYS A 457 -30.32 -12.42 8.08
N GLN A 458 -29.97 -11.13 8.22
CA GLN A 458 -29.67 -10.50 9.51
C GLN A 458 -30.79 -10.71 10.54
N VAL A 459 -32.06 -10.49 10.14
CA VAL A 459 -33.22 -10.55 11.05
C VAL A 459 -33.41 -11.93 11.68
N VAL A 460 -33.09 -13.01 10.96
CA VAL A 460 -33.20 -14.39 11.47
C VAL A 460 -32.37 -14.57 12.74
N PHE A 461 -31.19 -13.94 12.79
CA PHE A 461 -30.25 -14.06 13.90
C PHE A 461 -30.44 -12.96 14.95
N THR A 462 -30.83 -11.74 14.56
CA THR A 462 -30.91 -10.61 15.49
C THR A 462 -32.24 -10.52 16.23
N ASN A 463 -33.32 -11.09 15.70
CA ASN A 463 -34.65 -10.94 16.30
C ASN A 463 -34.73 -11.43 17.77
N PRO A 464 -34.15 -12.58 18.16
CA PRO A 464 -34.10 -13.00 19.57
C PRO A 464 -33.34 -12.03 20.48
N LEU A 465 -32.29 -11.37 19.99
CA LEU A 465 -31.52 -10.39 20.76
C LEU A 465 -32.29 -9.08 20.92
N GLU A 466 -32.97 -8.62 19.87
CA GLU A 466 -33.75 -7.39 19.86
C GLU A 466 -34.97 -7.46 20.78
N ILE A 467 -35.71 -8.57 20.80
CA ILE A 467 -36.88 -8.72 21.69
C ILE A 467 -36.47 -8.70 23.17
N VAL A 468 -35.32 -9.30 23.50
CA VAL A 468 -34.76 -9.26 24.86
C VAL A 468 -34.35 -7.84 25.23
N LYS A 469 -33.64 -7.12 24.34
CA LYS A 469 -33.29 -5.72 24.53
C LYS A 469 -34.53 -4.85 24.79
N ILE A 470 -35.54 -4.93 23.94
CA ILE A 470 -36.75 -4.09 24.04
C ILE A 470 -37.50 -4.38 25.34
N ARG A 471 -37.66 -5.65 25.72
CA ARG A 471 -38.34 -6.01 26.98
C ARG A 471 -37.58 -5.51 28.21
N LEU A 472 -36.25 -5.57 28.22
CA LEU A 472 -35.44 -5.02 29.32
C LEU A 472 -35.53 -3.49 29.38
N GLN A 473 -35.52 -2.80 28.23
CA GLN A 473 -35.66 -1.35 28.16
C GLN A 473 -37.02 -0.86 28.71
N VAL A 474 -38.11 -1.60 28.45
CA VAL A 474 -39.45 -1.26 28.95
C VAL A 474 -39.67 -1.66 30.41
N GLN A 475 -39.00 -2.71 30.90
CA GLN A 475 -39.09 -3.10 32.31
C GLN A 475 -38.58 -2.03 33.27
N GLY A 476 -37.61 -1.21 32.86
CA GLY A 476 -37.17 -0.05 33.63
C GLY A 476 -38.30 0.93 33.97
N GLU A 477 -39.33 1.01 33.13
CA GLU A 477 -40.53 1.83 33.37
C GLU A 477 -41.53 1.15 34.33
N ILE A 478 -41.61 -0.18 34.33
CA ILE A 478 -42.62 -0.96 35.08
C ILE A 478 -42.17 -1.22 36.52
N ALA A 479 -40.86 -1.41 36.74
CA ALA A 479 -40.30 -1.78 38.04
C ALA A 479 -40.47 -0.74 39.16
N LYS A 480 -40.94 0.47 38.85
CA LYS A 480 -41.24 1.52 39.85
C LYS A 480 -42.71 1.95 39.92
N ASN A 481 -43.54 1.61 38.94
CA ASN A 481 -44.99 1.89 39.02
C ASN A 481 -45.76 0.80 39.80
N VAL A 482 -45.08 -0.31 40.12
CA VAL A 482 -45.61 -1.41 40.94
C VAL A 482 -44.53 -1.80 41.95
N GLU A 483 -44.75 -1.53 43.24
CA GLU A 483 -43.86 -1.99 44.31
C GLU A 483 -43.76 -3.53 44.29
N GLY A 484 -42.54 -4.07 44.29
CA GLY A 484 -42.28 -5.52 44.32
C GLY A 484 -42.15 -6.23 42.96
N ALA A 485 -42.13 -5.52 41.83
CA ALA A 485 -41.93 -6.15 40.52
C ALA A 485 -40.51 -6.76 40.40
N PRO A 486 -40.35 -8.08 40.17
CA PRO A 486 -39.04 -8.72 40.13
C PRO A 486 -38.21 -8.21 38.95
N ARG A 487 -36.93 -7.92 39.19
CA ARG A 487 -35.95 -7.63 38.11
C ARG A 487 -35.82 -8.88 37.24
N ARG A 488 -36.45 -8.88 36.07
CA ARG A 488 -36.40 -10.03 35.16
C ARG A 488 -35.07 -10.01 34.42
N SER A 489 -34.24 -11.02 34.65
CA SER A 489 -33.00 -11.23 33.89
C SER A 489 -33.29 -11.56 32.42
N ALA A 490 -32.35 -11.27 31.52
CA ALA A 490 -32.40 -11.69 30.11
C ALA A 490 -32.70 -13.19 29.98
N LEU A 491 -32.09 -14.02 30.85
CA LEU A 491 -32.28 -15.47 30.88
C LEU A 491 -33.71 -15.89 31.24
N TRP A 492 -34.35 -15.14 32.15
CA TRP A 492 -35.75 -15.35 32.52
C TRP A 492 -36.69 -15.00 31.35
N ILE A 493 -36.38 -13.94 30.60
CA ILE A 493 -37.16 -13.52 29.42
C ILE A 493 -37.09 -14.59 28.33
N VAL A 494 -35.87 -15.11 28.06
CA VAL A 494 -35.64 -16.19 27.09
C VAL A 494 -36.41 -17.45 27.49
N LYS A 495 -36.31 -17.87 28.76
CA LYS A 495 -36.98 -19.08 29.27
C LYS A 495 -38.51 -18.97 29.20
N ASN A 496 -39.07 -17.80 29.49
CA ASN A 496 -40.53 -17.59 29.52
C ASN A 496 -41.16 -17.38 28.15
N LEU A 497 -40.41 -16.82 27.19
CA LEU A 497 -40.92 -16.64 25.82
C LEU A 497 -40.85 -17.95 25.02
N GLY A 498 -39.84 -18.78 25.28
CA GLY A 498 -39.53 -19.93 24.43
C GLY A 498 -39.12 -19.51 23.01
N LEU A 499 -38.83 -20.50 22.16
CA LEU A 499 -38.36 -20.24 20.78
C LEU A 499 -39.41 -19.48 19.95
N VAL A 500 -40.68 -19.85 20.03
CA VAL A 500 -41.76 -19.20 19.27
C VAL A 500 -41.98 -17.75 19.75
N GLY A 501 -41.87 -17.49 21.05
CA GLY A 501 -42.00 -16.15 21.60
C GLY A 501 -40.82 -15.24 21.24
N LEU A 502 -39.60 -15.78 21.10
CA LEU A 502 -38.42 -15.04 20.67
C LEU A 502 -38.52 -14.55 19.22
N TYR A 503 -39.29 -15.24 18.36
CA TYR A 503 -39.56 -14.81 16.98
C TYR A 503 -40.82 -13.95 16.84
N LYS A 504 -41.47 -13.59 17.95
CA LYS A 504 -42.62 -12.70 17.93
C LYS A 504 -42.22 -11.30 17.43
N GLY A 505 -42.86 -10.87 16.35
CA GLY A 505 -42.57 -9.60 15.68
C GLY A 505 -41.46 -9.67 14.62
N ALA A 506 -40.96 -10.86 14.29
CA ALA A 506 -39.99 -11.04 13.20
C ALA A 506 -40.49 -10.48 11.85
N THR A 507 -41.79 -10.57 11.56
CA THR A 507 -42.39 -9.97 10.35
C THR A 507 -42.29 -8.45 10.33
N ALA A 508 -42.43 -7.79 11.48
CA ALA A 508 -42.24 -6.33 11.59
C ALA A 508 -40.75 -5.95 11.50
N CYS A 509 -39.85 -6.81 11.97
CA CYS A 509 -38.40 -6.65 11.79
C CYS A 509 -37.99 -6.77 10.32
N LEU A 510 -38.49 -7.79 9.61
CA LEU A 510 -38.25 -7.96 8.17
C LEU A 510 -38.73 -6.74 7.39
N LEU A 511 -39.94 -6.24 7.68
CA LEU A 511 -40.51 -5.06 7.03
C LEU A 511 -39.73 -3.77 7.30
N ARG A 512 -38.91 -3.72 8.37
CA ARG A 512 -38.02 -2.60 8.67
C ARG A 512 -36.64 -2.78 8.03
N ASP A 513 -36.03 -3.94 8.22
CA ASP A 513 -34.61 -4.17 7.95
C ASP A 513 -34.33 -4.49 6.49
N VAL A 514 -35.27 -5.14 5.80
CA VAL A 514 -35.16 -5.38 4.36
C VAL A 514 -35.20 -4.05 3.59
N PRO A 515 -36.21 -3.18 3.75
CA PRO A 515 -36.22 -1.90 3.04
C PRO A 515 -35.09 -0.97 3.48
N PHE A 516 -34.71 -1.00 4.77
CA PHE A 516 -33.59 -0.19 5.24
C PHE A 516 -32.30 -0.55 4.50
N SER A 517 -32.00 -1.85 4.39
CA SER A 517 -30.77 -2.34 3.76
C SER A 517 -30.81 -2.19 2.24
N ALA A 518 -31.99 -2.40 1.64
CA ALA A 518 -32.23 -2.22 0.21
C ALA A 518 -32.08 -0.75 -0.25
N ILE A 519 -32.32 0.22 0.64
CA ILE A 519 -32.04 1.64 0.37
C ILE A 519 -30.60 1.98 0.72
N TYR A 520 -30.15 1.58 1.91
CA TYR A 520 -28.84 1.98 2.45
C TYR A 520 -27.66 1.56 1.57
N PHE A 521 -27.60 0.29 1.16
CA PHE A 521 -26.42 -0.22 0.43
C PHE A 521 -26.24 0.39 -0.96
N PRO A 522 -27.28 0.46 -1.83
CA PRO A 522 -27.16 1.15 -3.11
C PRO A 522 -26.85 2.64 -2.94
N THR A 523 -27.56 3.34 -2.05
CA THR A 523 -27.30 4.78 -1.82
C THR A 523 -25.87 5.00 -1.31
N TYR A 524 -25.36 4.12 -0.44
CA TYR A 524 -23.98 4.19 0.03
C TYR A 524 -22.97 3.93 -1.08
N ALA A 525 -23.18 2.89 -1.90
CA ALA A 525 -22.31 2.56 -3.03
C ALA A 525 -22.24 3.72 -4.05
N HIS A 526 -23.39 4.26 -4.44
CA HIS A 526 -23.48 5.38 -5.37
C HIS A 526 -22.94 6.69 -4.80
N LEU A 527 -23.15 6.99 -3.52
CA LEU A 527 -22.53 8.18 -2.91
C LEU A 527 -21.00 8.07 -2.93
N LYS A 528 -20.46 6.88 -2.65
CA LYS A 528 -19.02 6.67 -2.70
C LYS A 528 -18.46 6.82 -4.11
N SER A 529 -19.07 6.15 -5.09
CA SER A 529 -18.66 6.19 -6.51
C SER A 529 -18.90 7.57 -7.15
N ASP A 530 -20.14 8.04 -7.12
CA ASP A 530 -20.60 9.13 -7.99
C ASP A 530 -20.37 10.52 -7.36
N PHE A 531 -20.42 10.63 -6.03
CA PHE A 531 -20.26 11.92 -5.34
C PHE A 531 -18.85 12.13 -4.80
N PHE A 532 -18.24 11.09 -4.21
CA PHE A 532 -16.89 11.19 -3.66
C PHE A 532 -15.80 10.62 -4.58
N GLY A 533 -16.16 10.01 -5.72
CA GLY A 533 -15.20 9.60 -6.75
C GLY A 533 -14.41 8.32 -6.40
N GLU A 534 -14.98 7.43 -5.58
CA GLU A 534 -14.35 6.14 -5.26
C GLU A 534 -14.16 5.32 -6.54
N THR A 535 -12.90 5.14 -6.93
CA THR A 535 -12.50 4.33 -8.09
C THR A 535 -11.51 3.28 -7.60
N ALA A 536 -11.24 2.23 -8.39
CA ALA A 536 -10.23 1.21 -8.05
C ALA A 536 -8.82 1.80 -7.74
N THR A 537 -8.56 3.05 -8.15
CA THR A 537 -7.33 3.80 -7.90
C THR A 537 -7.44 4.81 -6.74
N ASN A 538 -8.63 5.34 -6.46
CA ASN A 538 -8.88 6.40 -5.49
C ASN A 538 -9.82 5.89 -4.38
N LYS A 539 -9.25 5.51 -3.24
CA LYS A 539 -10.01 5.13 -2.06
C LYS A 539 -10.34 6.35 -1.21
N LEU A 540 -11.59 6.37 -0.76
CA LEU A 540 -12.14 7.47 0.02
C LEU A 540 -11.49 7.58 1.38
N GLY A 541 -11.23 8.81 1.79
CA GLY A 541 -10.82 9.13 3.14
C GLY A 541 -11.92 8.76 4.13
N VAL A 542 -11.51 8.49 5.36
CA VAL A 542 -12.38 8.14 6.47
C VAL A 542 -13.56 9.13 6.66
N LEU A 543 -13.30 10.43 6.56
CA LEU A 543 -14.33 11.48 6.67
C LEU A 543 -15.34 11.42 5.53
N GLN A 544 -14.91 11.10 4.32
CA GLN A 544 -15.77 10.94 3.14
C GLN A 544 -16.65 9.69 3.27
N LEU A 545 -16.08 8.57 3.72
CA LEU A 545 -16.83 7.34 4.01
C LEU A 545 -17.89 7.56 5.09
N LEU A 546 -17.57 8.32 6.13
CA LEU A 546 -18.52 8.68 7.19
C LEU A 546 -19.64 9.57 6.65
N THR A 547 -19.29 10.59 5.86
CA THR A 547 -20.27 11.51 5.27
C THR A 547 -21.19 10.78 4.30
N ALA A 548 -20.65 9.91 3.44
CA ALA A 548 -21.43 9.02 2.57
C ALA A 548 -22.36 8.11 3.38
N GLY A 549 -21.86 7.52 4.46
CA GLY A 549 -22.65 6.63 5.33
C GLY A 549 -23.78 7.36 6.05
N ALA A 550 -23.53 8.59 6.52
CA ALA A 550 -24.52 9.43 7.16
C ALA A 550 -25.63 9.84 6.19
N ILE A 551 -25.26 10.33 4.99
CA ILE A 551 -26.21 10.76 3.95
C ILE A 551 -27.02 9.56 3.45
N ALA A 552 -26.41 8.40 3.22
CA ALA A 552 -27.12 7.17 2.84
C ALA A 552 -28.09 6.68 3.93
N GLY A 553 -27.71 6.85 5.21
CA GLY A 553 -28.49 6.42 6.36
C GLY A 553 -29.76 7.24 6.60
N MET A 554 -29.78 8.53 6.24
CA MET A 554 -30.91 9.44 6.47
C MET A 554 -32.23 8.99 5.80
N PRO A 555 -32.28 8.78 4.47
CA PRO A 555 -33.51 8.36 3.79
C PRO A 555 -33.91 6.95 4.20
N ALA A 556 -32.94 6.03 4.33
CA ALA A 556 -33.19 4.66 4.77
C ALA A 556 -33.82 4.63 6.17
N ALA A 557 -33.31 5.42 7.11
CA ALA A 557 -33.84 5.52 8.46
C ALA A 557 -35.22 6.17 8.50
N TYR A 558 -35.44 7.26 7.77
CA TYR A 558 -36.70 7.99 7.80
C TYR A 558 -37.85 7.17 7.20
N LEU A 559 -37.66 6.64 5.98
CA LEU A 559 -38.69 5.89 5.24
C LEU A 559 -39.12 4.60 5.95
N THR A 560 -38.22 3.99 6.73
CA THR A 560 -38.53 2.77 7.48
C THR A 560 -39.03 3.03 8.91
N THR A 561 -39.21 4.29 9.31
CA THR A 561 -39.70 4.65 10.66
C THR A 561 -41.10 4.09 10.96
N PRO A 562 -42.08 4.11 10.03
CA PRO A 562 -43.39 3.50 10.27
C PRO A 562 -43.32 2.03 10.71
N CYS A 563 -42.46 1.25 10.05
CA CYS A 563 -42.27 -0.17 10.35
C CYS A 563 -41.59 -0.38 11.71
N ASP A 564 -40.67 0.51 12.08
CA ASP A 564 -39.99 0.52 13.38
C ASP A 564 -40.97 0.84 14.54
N VAL A 565 -41.92 1.76 14.34
CA VAL A 565 -42.98 2.05 15.31
C VAL A 565 -43.93 0.86 15.51
N ILE A 566 -44.33 0.19 14.42
CA ILE A 566 -45.19 -1.00 14.51
C ILE A 566 -44.45 -2.14 15.24
N LYS A 567 -43.18 -2.38 14.88
CA LYS A 567 -42.32 -3.37 15.51
C LYS A 567 -42.21 -3.15 17.02
N THR A 568 -41.83 -1.94 17.43
CA THR A 568 -41.62 -1.61 18.85
C THR A 568 -42.90 -1.84 19.64
N ARG A 569 -44.06 -1.41 19.13
CA ARG A 569 -45.35 -1.62 19.81
C ARG A 569 -45.77 -3.08 19.92
N LEU A 570 -45.46 -3.90 18.92
CA LEU A 570 -45.82 -5.32 18.89
C LEU A 570 -44.90 -6.19 19.76
N GLN A 571 -43.64 -5.78 19.95
CA GLN A 571 -42.66 -6.49 20.78
C GLN A 571 -42.72 -6.10 22.26
N VAL A 572 -43.37 -4.99 22.59
CA VAL A 572 -43.63 -4.58 23.98
C VAL A 572 -44.83 -5.31 24.57
N GLU A 573 -44.68 -5.74 25.82
CA GLU A 573 -45.75 -6.36 26.62
C GLU A 573 -46.82 -5.30 26.95
N ALA A 574 -48.07 -5.55 26.54
CA ALA A 574 -49.19 -4.62 26.79
C ALA A 574 -49.48 -4.52 28.31
N ARG A 575 -49.65 -3.30 28.82
CA ARG A 575 -50.03 -3.06 30.23
C ARG A 575 -51.49 -3.49 30.48
N LYS A 576 -51.87 -3.70 31.75
CA LYS A 576 -53.29 -3.88 32.12
C LYS A 576 -54.08 -2.63 31.70
N GLY A 577 -55.04 -2.78 30.79
CA GLY A 577 -55.85 -1.69 30.24
C GLY A 577 -55.43 -1.19 28.84
N GLU A 578 -54.30 -1.65 28.30
CA GLU A 578 -53.87 -1.32 26.93
C GLU A 578 -54.35 -2.36 25.90
N THR A 579 -54.59 -1.91 24.67
CA THR A 579 -54.93 -2.78 23.53
C THR A 579 -53.79 -3.76 23.24
N LYS A 580 -54.09 -5.06 23.32
CA LYS A 580 -53.15 -6.13 22.96
C LYS A 580 -53.18 -6.33 21.44
N TYR A 581 -52.04 -6.13 20.78
CA TYR A 581 -51.93 -6.36 19.35
C TYR A 581 -51.79 -7.86 19.04
N THR A 582 -52.68 -8.38 18.20
CA THR A 582 -52.69 -9.79 17.76
C THR A 582 -51.76 -10.02 16.56
N GLY A 583 -51.49 -8.99 15.75
CA GLY A 583 -50.61 -9.08 14.59
C GLY A 583 -50.28 -7.72 13.96
N LEU A 584 -49.45 -7.74 12.92
CA LEU A 584 -48.95 -6.55 12.22
C LEU A 584 -50.09 -5.68 11.66
N ARG A 585 -51.03 -6.29 10.92
CA ARG A 585 -52.17 -5.58 10.31
C ARG A 585 -53.07 -4.95 11.37
N HIS A 586 -53.39 -5.71 12.42
CA HIS A 586 -54.17 -5.21 13.54
C HIS A 586 -53.48 -4.00 14.21
N CYS A 587 -52.17 -4.10 14.48
CA CYS A 587 -51.41 -2.97 15.02
C CYS A 587 -51.45 -1.75 14.09
N ALA A 588 -51.19 -1.92 12.79
CA ALA A 588 -51.18 -0.80 11.85
C ALA A 588 -52.56 -0.12 11.75
N THR A 589 -53.64 -0.90 11.64
CA THR A 589 -55.01 -0.36 11.56
C THR A 589 -55.42 0.34 12.85
N THR A 590 -55.09 -0.21 14.02
CA THR A 590 -55.40 0.41 15.31
C THR A 590 -54.62 1.71 15.50
N VAL A 591 -53.32 1.75 15.20
CA VAL A 591 -52.52 2.98 15.30
C VAL A 591 -53.03 4.06 14.37
N TRP A 592 -53.42 3.69 13.15
CA TRP A 592 -54.02 4.62 12.20
C TRP A 592 -55.34 5.21 12.73
N LYS A 593 -56.23 4.36 13.27
CA LYS A 593 -57.55 4.78 13.76
C LYS A 593 -57.48 5.58 15.07
N GLU A 594 -56.60 5.23 16.00
CA GLU A 594 -56.55 5.81 17.35
C GLU A 594 -55.58 7.00 17.48
N GLU A 595 -54.49 7.03 16.70
CA GLU A 595 -53.44 8.05 16.84
C GLU A 595 -53.11 8.81 15.55
N GLY A 596 -53.61 8.36 14.40
CA GLY A 596 -53.42 8.99 13.10
C GLY A 596 -52.02 8.83 12.48
N LEU A 597 -51.81 9.40 11.30
CA LEU A 597 -50.63 9.21 10.46
C LEU A 597 -49.32 9.70 11.12
N LYS A 598 -49.38 10.77 11.91
CA LYS A 598 -48.20 11.32 12.63
C LYS A 598 -47.61 10.32 13.64
N ALA A 599 -48.39 9.36 14.13
CA ALA A 599 -47.92 8.36 15.08
C ALA A 599 -46.84 7.43 14.50
N PHE A 600 -46.93 7.11 13.20
CA PHE A 600 -45.98 6.23 12.51
C PHE A 600 -44.58 6.84 12.37
N PHE A 601 -44.44 8.16 12.44
CA PHE A 601 -43.16 8.86 12.34
C PHE A 601 -42.64 9.35 13.71
N LYS A 602 -43.30 8.97 14.82
CA LYS A 602 -42.83 9.28 16.17
C LYS A 602 -41.44 8.65 16.38
N GLY A 603 -40.48 9.48 16.78
CA GLY A 603 -39.08 9.07 16.98
C GLY A 603 -38.22 9.07 15.70
N GLY A 604 -38.76 9.49 14.55
CA GLY A 604 -38.01 9.59 13.28
C GLY A 604 -36.76 10.47 13.36
N PRO A 605 -36.87 11.75 13.81
CA PRO A 605 -35.70 12.61 13.97
C PRO A 605 -34.66 12.06 14.95
N ALA A 606 -35.09 11.44 16.06
CA ALA A 606 -34.18 10.78 17.00
C ALA A 606 -33.42 9.62 16.36
N ARG A 607 -34.04 8.89 15.42
CA ARG A 607 -33.41 7.82 14.67
C ARG A 607 -32.34 8.32 13.69
N ILE A 608 -32.60 9.44 13.01
CA ILE A 608 -31.62 10.09 12.13
C ILE A 608 -30.44 10.60 12.96
N LEU A 609 -30.75 11.35 14.02
CA LEU A 609 -29.75 11.95 14.92
C LEU A 609 -28.89 10.91 15.63
N ARG A 610 -29.40 9.69 15.83
CA ARG A 610 -28.60 8.59 16.36
C ARG A 610 -27.57 8.06 15.37
N SER A 611 -27.92 7.97 14.09
CA SER A 611 -27.15 7.20 13.12
C SER A 611 -25.81 7.85 12.79
N SER A 612 -25.78 9.17 12.57
CA SER A 612 -24.55 9.89 12.22
C SER A 612 -23.47 9.89 13.33
N PRO A 613 -23.77 10.24 14.60
CA PRO A 613 -22.80 10.20 15.69
C PRO A 613 -22.29 8.79 15.99
N GLN A 614 -23.14 7.76 15.83
CA GLN A 614 -22.74 6.37 16.07
C GLN A 614 -21.56 5.96 15.17
N PHE A 615 -21.61 6.35 13.90
CA PHE A 615 -20.53 6.08 12.95
C PHE A 615 -19.26 6.86 13.31
N GLY A 616 -19.38 8.14 13.70
CA GLY A 616 -18.25 8.95 14.15
C GLY A 616 -17.52 8.38 15.37
N PHE A 617 -18.27 7.99 16.41
CA PHE A 617 -17.66 7.39 17.61
C PHE A 617 -17.08 6.00 17.36
N THR A 618 -17.73 5.19 16.51
CA THR A 618 -17.20 3.87 16.11
C THR A 618 -15.84 4.03 15.46
N LEU A 619 -15.74 4.96 14.52
CA LEU A 619 -14.53 5.21 13.76
C LEU A 619 -13.40 5.77 14.63
N ALA A 620 -13.67 6.78 15.45
CA ALA A 620 -12.68 7.33 16.38
C ALA A 620 -12.13 6.23 17.32
N ALA A 621 -13.01 5.34 17.78
CA ALA A 621 -12.58 4.18 18.56
C ALA A 621 -11.77 3.18 17.73
N TYR A 622 -12.14 2.93 16.48
CA TYR A 622 -11.39 2.04 15.59
C TYR A 622 -9.97 2.54 15.33
N GLU A 623 -9.79 3.84 15.04
CA GLU A 623 -8.47 4.45 14.84
C GLU A 623 -7.61 4.39 16.09
N VAL A 624 -8.20 4.69 17.26
CA VAL A 624 -7.50 4.60 18.55
C VAL A 624 -7.14 3.14 18.87
N LEU A 625 -8.05 2.19 18.63
CA LEU A 625 -7.81 0.77 18.87
C LEU A 625 -6.75 0.20 17.93
N GLN A 626 -6.71 0.61 16.66
CA GLN A 626 -5.64 0.23 15.73
C GLN A 626 -4.27 0.77 16.18
N LYS A 627 -4.22 2.02 16.68
CA LYS A 627 -2.98 2.62 17.20
C LYS A 627 -2.50 1.98 18.50
N LEU A 628 -3.41 1.55 19.36
CA LEU A 628 -3.10 0.96 20.68
C LEU A 628 -2.83 -0.54 20.62
N LEU A 629 -3.44 -1.25 19.66
CA LEU A 629 -3.29 -2.69 19.45
C LEU A 629 -2.83 -2.99 18.02
N PRO A 630 -1.63 -2.51 17.61
CA PRO A 630 -1.04 -2.93 16.34
C PRO A 630 -0.64 -4.41 16.46
N MET A 631 -0.93 -5.21 15.43
CA MET A 631 -0.52 -6.61 15.40
C MET A 631 1.02 -6.70 15.31
N PRO A 632 1.70 -7.48 16.16
CA PRO A 632 3.14 -7.66 16.06
C PRO A 632 3.46 -8.40 14.75
N GLY A 633 4.12 -7.72 13.82
CA GLY A 633 4.45 -8.23 12.49
C GLY A 633 3.53 -7.74 11.37
N SER A 634 2.48 -6.96 11.66
CA SER A 634 1.79 -6.17 10.63
C SER A 634 2.53 -4.84 10.48
N GLU A 635 3.43 -4.73 9.51
CA GLU A 635 3.68 -3.42 8.91
C GLU A 635 2.32 -2.87 8.44
N GLU A 636 2.07 -1.58 8.65
CA GLU A 636 0.82 -0.92 8.27
C GLU A 636 0.52 -1.11 6.77
N VAL A 637 -0.17 -2.19 6.42
CA VAL A 637 -1.03 -2.22 5.24
C VAL A 637 -2.40 -1.80 5.74
N SER A 638 -2.60 -0.48 5.77
CA SER A 638 -3.94 0.07 5.64
C SER A 638 -4.64 -0.66 4.49
N PRO A 639 -5.98 -0.86 4.49
CA PRO A 639 -6.67 -1.27 3.28
C PRO A 639 -6.72 -0.11 2.27
N SER A 640 -5.54 0.41 1.89
CA SER A 640 -5.24 1.30 0.79
C SER A 640 -4.90 0.43 -0.43
N GLY A 641 -5.87 -0.21 -1.06
CA GLY A 641 -6.02 0.04 -2.51
C GLY A 641 -6.12 1.50 -2.93
N GLN A 642 -5.20 2.34 -2.47
CA GLN A 642 -4.77 3.46 -3.27
C GLN A 642 -3.77 2.85 -4.25
N VAL A 643 -3.99 3.09 -5.54
CA VAL A 643 -2.82 3.28 -6.38
C VAL A 643 -2.26 4.60 -5.87
N GLU A 644 -1.35 4.52 -4.89
CA GLU A 644 -0.65 5.71 -4.39
C GLU A 644 -0.01 6.39 -5.61
N PRO A 645 -0.05 7.74 -5.66
CA PRO A 645 0.48 8.50 -6.78
C PRO A 645 1.93 8.07 -6.98
N GLY A 646 2.21 7.57 -8.19
CA GLY A 646 3.44 6.87 -8.50
C GLY A 646 4.70 7.64 -8.10
N VAL A 647 5.78 6.89 -7.87
CA VAL A 647 7.14 6.84 -8.49
C VAL A 647 7.60 5.42 -8.14
N GLY A 648 8.79 4.97 -8.50
CA GLY A 648 9.42 3.83 -7.82
C GLY A 648 9.65 4.11 -6.32
N LEU A 649 8.56 4.30 -5.56
CA LEU A 649 8.45 4.97 -4.26
C LEU A 649 8.37 3.98 -3.08
N GLN A 650 8.62 2.68 -3.29
CA GLN A 650 9.33 1.97 -2.22
C GLN A 650 10.68 2.68 -1.98
N GLY A 651 11.36 3.11 -3.05
CA GLY A 651 12.62 3.84 -2.99
C GLY A 651 12.53 5.18 -2.25
N ALA A 652 11.60 6.07 -2.60
CA ALA A 652 11.57 7.41 -1.99
C ALA A 652 10.94 7.47 -0.57
N LYS A 653 10.43 6.36 -0.02
CA LYS A 653 10.17 6.21 1.42
C LYS A 653 11.38 5.64 2.19
N ALA A 654 12.36 5.05 1.48
CA ALA A 654 13.55 4.50 2.11
C ALA A 654 14.50 5.62 2.59
N PRO A 655 15.30 5.38 3.64
CA PRO A 655 16.25 6.36 4.13
C PRO A 655 17.20 6.83 3.02
N LEU A 656 17.44 8.14 2.95
CA LEU A 656 18.34 8.75 1.95
C LEU A 656 19.73 8.07 1.85
N PRO A 657 20.38 7.65 2.96
CA PRO A 657 21.65 6.92 2.90
C PRO A 657 21.56 5.59 2.14
N TYR A 658 20.46 4.85 2.29
CA TYR A 658 20.22 3.62 1.54
C TYR A 658 20.01 3.89 0.05
N LEU A 659 19.23 4.93 -0.29
CA LEU A 659 19.01 5.32 -1.69
C LEU A 659 20.31 5.67 -2.39
N ARG A 660 21.18 6.43 -1.72
CA ARG A 660 22.51 6.81 -2.24
C ARG A 660 23.42 5.59 -2.38
N SER A 661 23.39 4.67 -1.43
CA SER A 661 24.12 3.40 -1.52
C SER A 661 23.66 2.57 -2.73
N ARG A 662 22.35 2.46 -2.95
CA ARG A 662 21.76 1.77 -4.10
C ARG A 662 22.11 2.45 -5.42
N ASN A 663 22.05 3.77 -5.49
CA ASN A 663 22.38 4.53 -6.69
C ASN A 663 23.88 4.45 -7.02
N ALA A 664 24.75 4.50 -6.01
CA ALA A 664 26.18 4.26 -6.17
C ALA A 664 26.45 2.87 -6.79
N LEU A 665 25.76 1.83 -6.30
CA LEU A 665 25.85 0.50 -6.87
C LEU A 665 25.38 0.45 -8.33
N LYS A 666 24.31 1.16 -8.70
CA LYS A 666 23.89 1.26 -10.11
C LYS A 666 25.00 1.85 -10.99
N LEU A 667 25.67 2.92 -10.55
CA LEU A 667 26.81 3.51 -11.26
C LEU A 667 28.00 2.54 -11.36
N ILE A 668 28.28 1.78 -10.30
CA ILE A 668 29.35 0.78 -10.32
C ILE A 668 29.01 -0.35 -11.28
N LEU A 669 27.76 -0.81 -11.32
CA LEU A 669 27.30 -1.88 -12.21
C LEU A 669 27.24 -1.47 -13.70
N ASP A 670 27.24 -0.16 -14.00
CA ASP A 670 27.45 0.34 -15.36
C ASP A 670 28.86 0.06 -15.89
N VAL A 671 29.83 -0.10 -15.00
CA VAL A 671 31.19 -0.52 -15.35
C VAL A 671 31.15 -1.99 -15.74
N ASP A 672 30.66 -2.86 -14.86
CA ASP A 672 30.44 -4.27 -15.14
C ASP A 672 29.39 -4.87 -14.20
N GLN A 673 28.48 -5.68 -14.75
CA GLN A 673 27.33 -6.23 -14.00
C GLN A 673 27.72 -7.30 -12.97
N ASN A 674 28.93 -7.86 -13.04
CA ASN A 674 29.40 -8.91 -12.15
C ASN A 674 30.19 -8.36 -10.96
N ILE A 675 30.44 -7.04 -10.90
CA ILE A 675 31.10 -6.42 -9.74
C ILE A 675 30.28 -6.71 -8.47
N GLY A 676 30.96 -7.23 -7.44
CA GLY A 676 30.39 -7.59 -6.14
C GLY A 676 29.61 -8.90 -6.06
N ARG A 677 29.61 -9.73 -7.12
CA ARG A 677 29.04 -11.08 -7.03
C ARG A 677 30.06 -12.06 -6.49
N VAL A 678 29.64 -12.94 -5.57
CA VAL A 678 30.47 -14.03 -5.07
C VAL A 678 30.86 -14.94 -6.24
N GLN A 679 32.16 -15.17 -6.44
CA GLN A 679 32.65 -16.11 -7.45
C GLN A 679 32.26 -17.52 -7.02
N VAL A 680 31.29 -18.13 -7.71
CA VAL A 680 31.08 -19.58 -7.58
C VAL A 680 32.28 -20.26 -8.25
N PRO A 681 33.08 -21.08 -7.54
CA PRO A 681 34.18 -21.79 -8.15
C PRO A 681 33.66 -22.63 -9.33
N ARG A 682 34.42 -22.71 -10.43
CA ARG A 682 34.08 -23.59 -11.56
C ARG A 682 33.81 -25.02 -11.03
N PRO A 683 32.91 -25.81 -11.64
CA PRO A 683 32.65 -27.19 -11.24
C PRO A 683 33.92 -28.06 -11.17
N GLU A 684 34.91 -27.71 -11.97
CA GLU A 684 36.26 -28.30 -12.03
C GLU A 684 37.05 -28.13 -10.72
N ASN A 685 36.79 -27.04 -9.98
CA ASN A 685 37.42 -26.69 -8.70
C ASN A 685 36.52 -27.01 -7.49
N TRP A 686 35.38 -27.68 -7.69
CA TRP A 686 34.52 -28.07 -6.60
C TRP A 686 35.18 -29.20 -5.80
N PRO A 687 35.05 -29.24 -4.45
CA PRO A 687 35.52 -30.37 -3.66
C PRO A 687 34.95 -31.68 -4.22
N LYS A 688 35.77 -32.73 -4.30
CA LYS A 688 35.42 -34.03 -4.92
C LYS A 688 34.09 -34.64 -4.46
N PHE A 689 33.58 -34.26 -3.29
CA PHE A 689 32.28 -34.74 -2.79
C PHE A 689 31.05 -34.06 -3.41
N MET A 690 31.21 -32.89 -4.08
CA MET A 690 30.14 -32.21 -4.82
C MET A 690 30.17 -32.49 -6.33
N GLN A 691 31.20 -33.16 -6.83
CA GLN A 691 31.21 -33.72 -8.18
C GLN A 691 30.37 -35.01 -8.19
N ALA A 692 29.05 -34.87 -8.23
CA ALA A 692 28.15 -36.02 -8.33
C ALA A 692 28.37 -36.77 -9.65
N SER A 693 28.61 -38.07 -9.50
CA SER A 693 28.84 -39.08 -10.53
C SER A 693 27.84 -39.00 -11.69
N LYS A 694 28.34 -38.64 -12.89
CA LYS A 694 27.75 -39.15 -14.13
C LYS A 694 28.37 -40.51 -14.41
N GLN A 695 27.68 -41.58 -13.98
CA GLN A 695 27.73 -42.84 -14.71
C GLN A 695 26.74 -42.76 -15.86
#